data_AF-A0A497CDN7-F1
#
_entry.id   AF-A0A497CDN7-F1
#
_cell.length_a   1.000
_cell.length_b   1.000
_cell.length_c   1.000
_cell.angle_alpha   90.00
_cell.angle_beta   90.00
_cell.angle_gamma   90.00
#
_symmetry.space_group_name_H-M   'P 1'
#
loop_
_entity.id
_entity.type
_entity.pdbx_description
1 polymer ?
#
loop_
_entity_poly.entity_id
_entity_poly.type
_entity_poly.pdbx_seq_one_letter_code
_entity_poly.pdbx_strand_id
1 'polypeptide(L)'
;MSRYIATRAVRGANALVVEAEAMLQKALAEKGPDTLVEFPNTAYYLPVIYGMTGLEITKLSDLTEVLTKARQLLHPVPAESKWTPYLGETLDSGMGALLAAEAIEAIRSIYGLQPELYPELELGGGTEYADRDFGMTGRMNGPIDDIQLRSWGIQLVDGRMPGFAAIVGAAKSNEAAVQIVRELQQRNILTFLSGNVNGRSIIDQLVEEGVDLGYDTYTVPFGTDTISAIYALGFATRSALTFGGLKAGQATDILEYNRDRVFAFVLALGEVDDLKYAAAAGALNFGFPVIADTVIPEILPTGITTYEHVVSMPFNEIEGADDKERANKLVQKCIEVRGVKIKITDVPVPVPYGSAFEGEVVRRADMRVEFGGKYSRSFEYLFMTDMDKIVDGKVEVIGSGFEDIEVGKAMDLGVVVQVAGREMEEDFEPVLERQIHDFINGASGIQHIGQRDIVWLRISKTAAEKGFDLEHFGKIIHARLHADFGAVLDKVQVAIYTGKEDVEKWLEKARESYDYRNKRLADMTDDSVDVFYSCTLCQSFAPDHVCVVSPERLGLCGAYNWLDCKASNSIDPTGPNQPIELGKCYDEEVGYWQGTIDYTKSASHGVVEKVSMYSIMENPMTACGCFEAILMYIPEVEGVIVVSREDTGMTPMGMKFSTLAGMAGGGVQTPGVMGIGKYYMLSPKFISADGGFKRIVWMSKNLKDSMRGELQAVADREGIPDLLDRIADGESVTTVEELQEWLKAKDHPVLDMGTMQREEKELDVEETPAEQDVIAQAEAVIEKVAEEKPAPAPEPKLEPEVQPVPTPIAPPPSGITEDRAENAVNMLRRALFAALAELGGIDGLEAYQPPAIPAMPQGEPAQAVEPEKPVVKIEPDKTWFDAQSKTKIAKEKWDGSVREITLGATAAEGGTRSHTVTIGGETAMPFMHFEGNTPRRPVIAIEVADHRPSDWSSLLVDVWGDVMDDPGEWAKAAEKAGADVIYLKLSLDDVDGNPTTKEQAVQAVDKVLKASGLPLIVFGPGQPDPDNELLVEISNTFKGERLLLGVCEEKNYRTIVASAMADGQLVVTRTAMDVNLAKQLNILVSDMGLPLDNIVMDPTTGALGYGFEYGYSVMERLRIAALQGDKMTQFPMMVTPGEECWKAKESKVSEGVPEAWGDWETRALAWETATAIMLVESGADMLVLRHPESVRRTKEAIEDLMGK
;
A
#
# COMPACT_ATOMS: atom_id res chain seq x y z
N MET A 1 -5.72 30.39 39.87
CA MET A 1 -4.86 30.28 38.68
C MET A 1 -3.43 30.57 39.04
N SER A 2 -2.49 29.73 38.61
CA SER A 2 -1.06 30.01 38.77
C SER A 2 -0.65 31.14 37.82
N ARG A 3 -0.31 32.31 38.37
CA ARG A 3 0.31 33.41 37.59
C ARG A 3 1.57 32.93 36.88
N TYR A 4 2.33 32.05 37.53
CA TYR A 4 3.56 31.51 36.98
C TYR A 4 3.32 30.74 35.68
N ILE A 5 2.35 29.81 35.66
CA ILE A 5 2.00 29.05 34.46
C ILE A 5 1.53 29.99 33.34
N ALA A 6 0.59 30.89 33.66
CA ALA A 6 0.06 31.84 32.68
C ALA A 6 1.18 32.72 32.09
N THR A 7 2.10 33.22 32.92
CA THR A 7 3.25 34.02 32.45
C THR A 7 4.17 33.23 31.52
N ARG A 8 4.52 31.98 31.88
CA ARG A 8 5.43 31.14 31.08
C ARG A 8 4.79 30.72 29.76
N ALA A 9 3.52 30.27 29.79
CA ALA A 9 2.77 29.86 28.61
C ALA A 9 2.56 31.02 27.63
N VAL A 10 2.11 32.19 28.11
CA VAL A 10 1.92 33.38 27.26
C VAL A 10 3.25 33.85 26.68
N ARG A 11 4.35 33.83 27.46
CA ARG A 11 5.68 34.20 26.96
C ARG A 11 6.18 33.22 25.90
N GLY A 12 6.01 31.92 26.11
CA GLY A 12 6.35 30.87 25.15
C GLY A 12 5.55 31.00 23.85
N ALA A 13 4.24 31.22 23.94
CA ALA A 13 3.37 31.44 22.79
C ALA A 13 3.79 32.66 21.97
N ASN A 14 4.07 33.80 22.63
CA ASN A 14 4.56 34.99 21.95
C ASN A 14 5.89 34.72 21.23
N ALA A 15 6.83 34.02 21.88
CA ALA A 15 8.12 33.69 21.27
C ALA A 15 7.95 32.80 20.03
N LEU A 16 7.12 31.75 20.14
CA LEU A 16 6.89 30.79 19.07
C LEU A 16 6.19 31.40 17.85
N VAL A 17 5.17 32.25 18.07
CA VAL A 17 4.50 32.95 16.96
C VAL A 17 5.46 33.90 16.23
N VAL A 18 6.30 34.63 16.97
CA VAL A 18 7.32 35.50 16.37
C VAL A 18 8.36 34.70 15.58
N GLU A 19 8.77 33.55 16.10
CA GLU A 19 9.67 32.63 15.39
C GLU A 19 9.04 32.09 14.12
N ALA A 20 7.79 31.62 14.18
CA ALA A 20 7.04 31.14 13.02
C ALA A 20 6.91 32.21 11.92
N GLU A 21 6.64 33.46 12.31
CA GLU A 21 6.59 34.59 11.36
C GLU A 21 7.95 34.87 10.71
N ALA A 22 9.03 34.85 11.49
CA ALA A 22 10.37 35.05 10.96
C ALA A 22 10.75 33.91 10.00
N MET A 23 10.40 32.67 10.35
CA MET A 23 10.60 31.49 9.49
C MET A 23 9.77 31.59 8.22
N LEU A 24 8.50 32.00 8.30
CA LEU A 24 7.63 32.17 7.14
C LEU A 24 8.16 33.26 6.19
N GLN A 25 8.58 34.41 6.72
CA GLN A 25 9.15 35.49 5.89
C GLN A 25 10.41 35.03 5.16
N LYS A 26 11.28 34.28 5.84
CA LYS A 26 12.46 33.68 5.23
C LYS A 26 12.07 32.66 4.15
N ALA A 27 11.14 31.76 4.45
CA ALA A 27 10.69 30.73 3.52
C ALA A 27 10.02 31.34 2.28
N LEU A 28 9.17 32.36 2.44
CA LEU A 28 8.55 33.07 1.32
C LEU A 28 9.60 33.73 0.41
N ALA A 29 10.67 34.28 0.99
CA ALA A 29 11.75 34.89 0.22
C ALA A 29 12.63 33.86 -0.50
N GLU A 30 12.86 32.69 0.11
CA GLU A 30 13.78 31.67 -0.41
C GLU A 30 13.11 30.64 -1.33
N LYS A 31 11.88 30.22 -1.02
CA LYS A 31 11.15 29.14 -1.69
C LYS A 31 10.05 29.64 -2.62
N GLY A 32 9.55 30.86 -2.37
CA GLY A 32 8.49 31.51 -3.14
C GLY A 32 7.09 31.29 -2.53
N PRO A 33 6.11 32.17 -2.83
CA PRO A 33 4.78 32.14 -2.22
C PRO A 33 3.91 30.95 -2.65
N ASP A 34 4.19 30.37 -3.82
CA ASP A 34 3.42 29.26 -4.41
C ASP A 34 3.98 27.87 -4.06
N THR A 35 5.00 27.77 -3.19
CA THR A 35 5.52 26.46 -2.74
C THR A 35 4.40 25.65 -2.06
N LEU A 36 4.19 24.42 -2.52
CA LEU A 36 3.20 23.50 -1.97
C LEU A 36 3.50 23.19 -0.50
N VAL A 37 2.45 23.15 0.31
CA VAL A 37 2.48 22.74 1.73
C VAL A 37 1.58 21.53 1.88
N GLU A 38 2.15 20.38 2.24
CA GLU A 38 1.40 19.15 2.47
C GLU A 38 2.04 18.29 3.58
N PHE A 39 1.19 17.54 4.27
CA PHE A 39 1.57 16.42 5.12
C PHE A 39 1.26 15.12 4.36
N PRO A 40 1.97 14.01 4.65
CA PRO A 40 1.82 12.75 3.94
C PRO A 40 0.41 12.17 4.10
N ASN A 41 -0.17 11.70 3.00
CA ASN A 41 -1.34 10.80 3.00
C ASN A 41 -2.50 11.28 3.92
N THR A 42 -2.77 12.59 3.92
CA THR A 42 -3.87 13.18 4.70
C THR A 42 -4.82 13.98 3.82
N ALA A 43 -6.12 13.73 3.98
CA ALA A 43 -7.19 14.52 3.37
C ALA A 43 -7.51 15.81 4.16
N TYR A 44 -6.83 16.03 5.28
CA TYR A 44 -7.12 17.10 6.23
C TYR A 44 -6.07 18.23 6.25
N TYR A 45 -5.31 18.40 5.15
CA TYR A 45 -4.30 19.46 4.98
C TYR A 45 -3.31 19.51 6.16
N LEU A 46 -3.21 20.65 6.85
CA LEU A 46 -2.57 20.80 8.16
C LEU A 46 -3.65 20.62 9.25
N PRO A 47 -3.71 19.46 9.92
CA PRO A 47 -4.93 19.06 10.62
C PRO A 47 -5.40 19.95 11.76
N VAL A 48 -4.49 20.49 12.58
CA VAL A 48 -4.88 21.37 13.70
C VAL A 48 -5.40 22.71 13.16
N ILE A 49 -4.70 23.31 12.19
CA ILE A 49 -5.11 24.54 11.51
C ILE A 49 -6.45 24.34 10.81
N TYR A 50 -6.60 23.26 10.04
CA TYR A 50 -7.83 22.94 9.32
C TYR A 50 -8.99 22.73 10.28
N GLY A 51 -8.83 21.87 11.30
CA GLY A 51 -9.86 21.61 12.29
C GLY A 51 -10.29 22.87 13.06
N MET A 52 -9.33 23.67 13.54
CA MET A 52 -9.63 24.84 14.38
C MET A 52 -10.12 26.06 13.58
N THR A 53 -9.71 26.21 12.31
CA THR A 53 -9.95 27.45 11.57
C THR A 53 -10.74 27.27 10.27
N GLY A 54 -10.86 26.04 9.77
CA GLY A 54 -11.46 25.73 8.46
C GLY A 54 -10.59 26.14 7.27
N LEU A 55 -9.36 26.60 7.48
CA LEU A 55 -8.46 27.03 6.40
C LEU A 55 -7.77 25.84 5.76
N GLU A 56 -7.95 25.71 4.45
CA GLU A 56 -7.28 24.73 3.59
C GLU A 56 -5.92 25.28 3.16
N ILE A 57 -4.88 24.91 3.88
CA ILE A 57 -3.52 25.35 3.58
C ILE A 57 -2.95 24.44 2.50
N THR A 58 -2.70 25.00 1.33
CA THR A 58 -2.12 24.27 0.19
C THR A 58 -0.79 24.90 -0.26
N LYS A 59 -0.56 26.17 0.05
CA LYS A 59 0.65 26.90 -0.34
C LYS A 59 1.28 27.63 0.82
N LEU A 60 2.58 27.92 0.70
CA LEU A 60 3.37 28.61 1.71
C LEU A 60 2.81 30.00 2.04
N SER A 61 2.26 30.72 1.05
CA SER A 61 1.63 32.03 1.28
C SER A 61 0.37 31.98 2.15
N ASP A 62 -0.37 30.86 2.15
CA ASP A 62 -1.60 30.67 2.93
C ASP A 62 -1.31 30.71 4.45
N LEU A 63 -0.11 30.31 4.87
CA LEU A 63 0.33 30.39 6.27
C LEU A 63 0.34 31.83 6.82
N THR A 64 0.35 32.85 5.96
CA THR A 64 0.27 34.25 6.39
C THR A 64 -1.05 34.55 7.12
N GLU A 65 -2.16 33.99 6.65
CA GLU A 65 -3.46 34.15 7.30
C GLU A 65 -3.49 33.39 8.63
N VAL A 66 -2.90 32.19 8.67
CA VAL A 66 -2.79 31.37 9.89
C VAL A 66 -2.04 32.12 10.99
N LEU A 67 -0.85 32.67 10.68
CA LEU A 67 -0.06 33.41 11.68
C LEU A 67 -0.72 34.72 12.09
N THR A 68 -1.52 35.33 11.22
CA THR A 68 -2.35 36.48 11.58
C THR A 68 -3.40 36.10 12.62
N LYS A 69 -4.08 34.95 12.46
CA LYS A 69 -5.02 34.42 13.46
C LYS A 69 -4.30 34.02 14.75
N ALA A 70 -3.14 33.36 14.66
CA ALA A 70 -2.34 33.01 15.83
C ALA A 70 -1.95 34.25 16.66
N ARG A 71 -1.57 35.34 15.99
CA ARG A 71 -1.26 36.62 16.63
C ARG A 71 -2.47 37.26 17.33
N GLN A 72 -3.68 37.10 16.80
CA GLN A 72 -4.90 37.62 17.42
C GLN A 72 -5.26 36.89 18.72
N LEU A 73 -4.80 35.64 18.88
CA LEU A 73 -5.01 34.84 20.08
C LEU A 73 -3.97 35.12 21.19
N LEU A 74 -2.93 35.91 20.91
CA LEU A 74 -1.91 36.25 21.89
C LEU A 74 -2.40 37.33 22.85
N HIS A 75 -2.28 37.04 24.14
CA HIS A 75 -2.61 37.97 25.22
C HIS A 75 -1.35 38.55 25.88
N PRO A 76 -1.45 39.71 26.58
CA PRO A 76 -0.34 40.24 27.34
C PRO A 76 -0.01 39.34 28.55
N VAL A 77 1.27 39.28 28.91
CA VAL A 77 1.71 38.58 30.12
C VAL A 77 0.99 39.16 31.35
N PRO A 78 0.48 38.33 32.28
CA PRO A 78 -0.20 38.82 33.48
C PRO A 78 0.66 39.80 34.29
N ALA A 79 0.05 40.94 34.65
CA ALA A 79 0.73 42.00 35.40
C ALA A 79 1.27 41.52 36.75
N GLU A 80 2.33 42.19 37.25
CA GLU A 80 2.98 41.76 38.50
C GLU A 80 2.11 41.88 39.75
N SER A 81 1.11 42.76 39.70
CA SER A 81 0.16 42.97 40.78
C SER A 81 -1.25 43.19 40.21
N LYS A 82 -2.28 42.70 40.93
CA LYS A 82 -3.71 42.86 40.60
C LYS A 82 -4.12 42.26 39.22
N TRP A 83 -3.66 41.05 38.92
CA TRP A 83 -4.07 40.31 37.72
C TRP A 83 -5.35 39.50 37.97
N THR A 84 -6.11 39.25 36.89
CA THR A 84 -7.30 38.40 36.93
C THR A 84 -6.89 36.94 36.78
N PRO A 85 -7.34 36.02 37.64
CA PRO A 85 -7.05 34.59 37.52
C PRO A 85 -7.98 33.93 36.49
N TYR A 86 -7.88 34.31 35.21
CA TYR A 86 -8.73 33.83 34.11
C TYR A 86 -7.96 32.95 33.12
N LEU A 87 -8.48 31.74 32.84
CA LEU A 87 -7.74 30.71 32.12
C LEU A 87 -7.76 30.96 30.62
N GLY A 88 -8.84 31.56 30.12
CA GLY A 88 -9.08 31.78 28.70
C GLY A 88 -7.93 32.48 28.00
N GLU A 89 -7.37 33.54 28.58
CA GLU A 89 -6.22 34.26 27.97
C GLU A 89 -4.98 33.37 27.80
N THR A 90 -4.75 32.45 28.75
CA THR A 90 -3.65 31.49 28.69
C THR A 90 -3.91 30.42 27.65
N LEU A 91 -5.16 29.96 27.54
CA LEU A 91 -5.59 28.95 26.59
C LEU A 91 -5.64 29.46 25.15
N ASP A 92 -6.11 30.68 24.93
CA ASP A 92 -6.07 31.36 23.63
C ASP A 92 -4.62 31.48 23.18
N SER A 93 -3.73 31.94 24.07
CA SER A 93 -2.29 32.02 23.77
C SER A 93 -1.71 30.64 23.47
N GLY A 94 -2.16 29.59 24.19
CA GLY A 94 -1.81 28.20 23.91
C GLY A 94 -2.26 27.74 22.52
N MET A 95 -3.49 28.07 22.11
CA MET A 95 -3.99 27.77 20.76
C MET A 95 -3.19 28.52 19.69
N GLY A 96 -2.82 29.79 19.94
CA GLY A 96 -1.91 30.54 19.07
C GLY A 96 -0.55 29.86 18.94
N ALA A 97 -0.03 29.26 20.01
CA ALA A 97 1.19 28.45 19.97
C ALA A 97 1.03 27.18 19.13
N LEU A 98 -0.10 26.48 19.21
CA LEU A 98 -0.35 25.28 18.39
C LEU A 98 -0.41 25.61 16.90
N LEU A 99 -1.12 26.67 16.51
CA LEU A 99 -1.17 27.13 15.12
C LEU A 99 0.24 27.50 14.60
N ALA A 100 1.05 28.15 15.44
CA ALA A 100 2.44 28.46 15.11
C ALA A 100 3.31 27.20 15.02
N ALA A 101 3.12 26.22 15.90
CA ALA A 101 3.85 24.95 15.88
C ALA A 101 3.59 24.16 14.59
N GLU A 102 2.33 24.01 14.18
CA GLU A 102 1.99 23.29 12.93
C GLU A 102 2.49 24.04 11.70
N ALA A 103 2.43 25.37 11.70
CA ALA A 103 3.02 26.19 10.64
C ALA A 103 4.55 26.03 10.58
N ILE A 104 5.25 25.96 11.72
CA ILE A 104 6.69 25.71 11.78
C ILE A 104 7.00 24.32 11.24
N GLU A 105 6.27 23.27 11.62
CA GLU A 105 6.50 21.93 11.10
C GLU A 105 6.21 21.84 9.59
N ALA A 106 5.19 22.53 9.08
CA ALA A 106 4.95 22.66 7.65
C ALA A 106 6.13 23.33 6.92
N ILE A 107 6.68 24.41 7.49
CA ILE A 107 7.88 25.09 6.95
C ILE A 107 9.10 24.17 7.02
N ARG A 108 9.31 23.47 8.13
CA ARG A 108 10.41 22.49 8.30
C ARG A 108 10.30 21.35 7.30
N SER A 109 9.08 20.88 7.03
CA SER A 109 8.81 19.95 5.95
C SER A 109 9.27 20.52 4.60
N ILE A 110 8.96 21.77 4.24
CA ILE A 110 9.46 22.39 3.00
C ILE A 110 11.01 22.41 2.93
N TYR A 111 11.69 22.53 4.07
CA TYR A 111 13.15 22.48 4.13
C TYR A 111 13.73 21.06 4.25
N GLY A 112 12.91 20.01 4.22
CA GLY A 112 13.34 18.61 4.37
C GLY A 112 13.85 18.28 5.78
N LEU A 113 13.50 19.09 6.79
CA LEU A 113 13.87 18.90 8.18
C LEU A 113 12.93 17.94 8.93
N GLN A 114 11.74 17.70 8.38
CA GLN A 114 10.77 16.72 8.87
C GLN A 114 10.44 15.68 7.78
N PRO A 115 10.24 14.39 8.14
CA PRO A 115 10.47 13.82 9.48
C PRO A 115 11.93 13.91 9.91
N GLU A 116 12.17 14.15 11.20
CA GLU A 116 13.52 14.37 11.73
C GLU A 116 14.45 13.17 11.44
N LEU A 117 15.69 13.46 11.04
CA LEU A 117 16.74 12.46 10.85
C LEU A 117 17.19 11.89 12.20
N TYR A 118 17.15 10.56 12.31
CA TYR A 118 17.64 9.82 13.48
C TYR A 118 18.29 8.49 13.03
N PRO A 119 19.58 8.49 12.62
CA PRO A 119 20.21 7.37 11.90
C PRO A 119 20.18 6.00 12.60
N GLU A 120 20.08 5.95 13.93
CA GLU A 120 20.11 4.73 14.73
C GLU A 120 18.72 4.10 14.95
N LEU A 121 17.65 4.71 14.40
CA LEU A 121 16.28 4.27 14.59
C LEU A 121 15.78 3.42 13.41
N GLU A 122 15.25 2.24 13.73
CA GLU A 122 14.46 1.40 12.83
C GLU A 122 13.05 1.28 13.38
N LEU A 123 12.04 1.68 12.59
CA LEU A 123 10.64 1.63 13.00
C LEU A 123 9.97 0.31 12.58
N GLY A 124 9.29 -0.34 13.52
CA GLY A 124 8.30 -1.40 13.25
C GLY A 124 6.99 -0.77 12.75
N GLY A 125 6.98 -0.40 11.47
CA GLY A 125 5.88 0.35 10.83
C GLY A 125 5.88 1.84 11.16
N GLY A 126 5.45 2.67 10.21
CA GLY A 126 5.40 4.13 10.35
C GLY A 126 4.69 4.81 9.18
N THR A 127 4.68 6.14 9.14
CA THR A 127 4.11 6.90 8.01
C THR A 127 4.97 6.76 6.75
N GLU A 128 4.38 6.35 5.64
CA GLU A 128 5.05 6.33 4.33
C GLU A 128 5.00 7.70 3.65
N TYR A 129 6.16 8.22 3.25
CA TYR A 129 6.32 9.51 2.57
C TYR A 129 6.62 9.29 1.08
N ALA A 130 5.59 9.33 0.24
CA ALA A 130 5.71 9.05 -1.20
C ALA A 130 6.53 10.12 -1.97
N ASP A 131 6.50 11.37 -1.48
CA ASP A 131 7.03 12.59 -2.09
C ASP A 131 8.50 12.89 -1.74
N ARG A 132 9.11 12.12 -0.82
CA ARG A 132 10.47 12.39 -0.32
C ARG A 132 11.30 11.12 -0.32
N ASP A 133 12.53 11.22 -0.81
CA ASP A 133 13.49 10.11 -0.89
C ASP A 133 14.13 9.79 0.46
N PHE A 134 13.29 9.56 1.46
CA PHE A 134 13.67 9.19 2.81
C PHE A 134 13.16 7.76 3.05
N GLY A 135 14.06 6.78 3.14
CA GLY A 135 13.67 5.47 3.66
C GLY A 135 13.13 5.59 5.10
N MET A 136 12.31 4.63 5.54
CA MET A 136 11.86 4.51 6.95
C MET A 136 12.97 4.14 7.94
N THR A 137 14.17 3.85 7.43
CA THR A 137 15.36 3.60 8.22
C THR A 137 16.07 4.93 8.50
N GLY A 138 16.33 5.20 9.77
CA GLY A 138 17.10 6.37 10.18
C GLY A 138 16.31 7.68 10.31
N ARG A 139 14.98 7.64 10.49
CA ARG A 139 14.12 8.81 10.71
C ARG A 139 13.02 8.58 11.74
N MET A 140 12.57 9.67 12.37
CA MET A 140 11.36 9.70 13.18
C MET A 140 10.10 9.55 12.32
N ASN A 141 8.97 9.25 12.93
CA ASN A 141 7.71 9.03 12.21
C ASN A 141 7.15 10.30 11.57
N GLY A 142 7.28 11.47 12.21
CA GLY A 142 6.55 12.68 11.79
C GLY A 142 5.02 12.53 11.89
N PRO A 143 4.22 13.29 11.13
CA PRO A 143 2.76 13.19 11.17
C PRO A 143 2.26 11.81 10.74
N ILE A 144 1.32 11.24 11.51
CA ILE A 144 0.62 9.98 11.18
C ILE A 144 -0.27 10.19 9.95
N ASP A 145 -0.29 9.27 8.99
CA ASP A 145 -1.20 9.30 7.83
C ASP A 145 -2.65 8.90 8.17
N ASP A 146 -3.58 9.19 7.26
CA ASP A 146 -5.00 8.92 7.48
C ASP A 146 -5.38 7.43 7.39
N ILE A 147 -4.55 6.60 6.75
CA ILE A 147 -4.79 5.15 6.65
C ILE A 147 -4.59 4.54 8.03
N GLN A 148 -3.47 4.84 8.69
CA GLN A 148 -3.19 4.38 10.03
C GLN A 148 -4.17 4.96 11.06
N LEU A 149 -4.56 6.23 10.90
CA LEU A 149 -5.60 6.84 11.74
C LEU A 149 -6.91 6.03 11.71
N ARG A 150 -7.37 5.61 10.51
CA ARG A 150 -8.58 4.80 10.36
C ARG A 150 -8.46 3.44 11.04
N SER A 151 -7.31 2.78 10.87
CA SER A 151 -7.01 1.49 11.52
C SER A 151 -7.10 1.56 13.05
N TRP A 152 -6.47 2.55 13.68
CA TRP A 152 -6.55 2.72 15.14
C TRP A 152 -7.86 3.32 15.63
N GLY A 153 -8.55 4.09 14.79
CA GLY A 153 -9.82 4.73 15.12
C GLY A 153 -10.90 3.76 15.58
N ILE A 154 -10.98 2.59 14.96
CA ILE A 154 -11.91 1.53 15.35
C ILE A 154 -11.63 1.09 16.79
N GLN A 155 -10.35 0.88 17.13
CA GLN A 155 -9.93 0.46 18.47
C GLN A 155 -10.16 1.54 19.54
N LEU A 156 -10.06 2.81 19.16
CA LEU A 156 -10.39 3.94 20.04
C LEU A 156 -11.90 4.01 20.33
N VAL A 157 -12.75 3.65 19.34
CA VAL A 157 -14.21 3.69 19.46
C VAL A 157 -14.75 2.48 20.24
N ASP A 158 -14.23 1.29 19.99
CA ASP A 158 -14.65 0.05 20.67
C ASP A 158 -13.99 -0.15 22.05
N GLY A 159 -12.98 0.66 22.37
CA GLY A 159 -12.31 0.69 23.68
C GLY A 159 -11.16 -0.31 23.84
N ARG A 160 -10.78 -1.06 22.80
CA ARG A 160 -9.57 -1.91 22.79
C ARG A 160 -8.30 -1.08 22.96
N MET A 161 -8.30 0.14 22.43
CA MET A 161 -7.30 1.17 22.67
C MET A 161 -7.92 2.27 23.52
N PRO A 162 -7.62 2.35 24.84
CA PRO A 162 -8.33 3.27 25.73
C PRO A 162 -8.11 4.75 25.42
N GLY A 163 -7.02 5.09 24.74
CA GLY A 163 -6.61 6.45 24.43
C GLY A 163 -5.11 6.53 24.13
N PHE A 164 -4.52 7.72 24.24
CA PHE A 164 -3.08 7.90 23.99
C PHE A 164 -2.36 8.73 25.07
N ALA A 165 -1.07 8.49 25.24
CA ALA A 165 -0.17 9.26 26.09
C ALA A 165 0.80 10.06 25.23
N ALA A 166 0.76 11.39 25.32
CA ALA A 166 1.76 12.27 24.70
C ALA A 166 2.89 12.55 25.69
N ILE A 167 4.03 11.88 25.51
CA ILE A 167 5.21 12.04 26.35
C ILE A 167 6.13 13.10 25.73
N VAL A 168 6.48 14.12 26.52
CA VAL A 168 7.31 15.24 26.07
C VAL A 168 8.50 15.43 27.00
N GLY A 169 9.72 15.23 26.50
CA GLY A 169 10.97 15.45 27.25
C GLY A 169 11.79 14.17 27.45
N ALA A 170 12.49 14.06 28.58
CA ALA A 170 13.31 12.90 28.92
C ALA A 170 13.09 12.45 30.37
N ALA A 171 12.94 11.15 30.56
CA ALA A 171 12.79 10.54 31.87
C ALA A 171 14.09 10.67 32.68
N LYS A 172 14.00 10.52 34.00
CA LYS A 172 15.14 10.54 34.91
C LYS A 172 16.26 9.55 34.52
N SER A 173 15.92 8.37 34.03
CA SER A 173 16.84 7.29 33.66
C SER A 173 16.26 6.46 32.50
N ASN A 174 17.11 5.73 31.78
CA ASN A 174 16.66 4.83 30.70
C ASN A 174 15.73 3.74 31.24
N GLU A 175 16.04 3.16 32.41
CA GLU A 175 15.20 2.17 33.06
C GLU A 175 13.79 2.71 33.36
N ALA A 176 13.68 3.97 33.80
CA ALA A 176 12.39 4.62 33.99
C ALA A 176 11.67 4.86 32.67
N ALA A 177 12.37 5.27 31.60
CA ALA A 177 11.79 5.46 30.27
C ALA A 177 11.18 4.17 29.72
N VAL A 178 11.94 3.07 29.74
CA VAL A 178 11.46 1.74 29.31
C VAL A 178 10.24 1.33 30.13
N GLN A 179 10.30 1.49 31.46
CA GLN A 179 9.19 1.09 32.32
C GLN A 179 7.92 1.92 32.06
N ILE A 180 8.03 3.24 31.84
CA ILE A 180 6.88 4.09 31.51
C ILE A 180 6.20 3.60 30.22
N VAL A 181 6.96 3.35 29.15
CA VAL A 181 6.40 2.89 27.87
C VAL A 181 5.81 1.49 27.99
N ARG A 182 6.49 0.56 28.67
CA ARG A 182 5.99 -0.82 28.84
C ARG A 182 4.69 -0.87 29.64
N GLU A 183 4.54 -0.05 30.68
CA GLU A 183 3.29 0.06 31.43
C GLU A 183 2.14 0.63 30.59
N LEU A 184 2.42 1.55 29.66
CA LEU A 184 1.41 2.08 28.74
C LEU A 184 1.03 1.03 27.69
N GLN A 185 2.00 0.32 27.11
CA GLN A 185 1.79 -0.78 26.16
C GLN A 185 0.96 -1.92 26.75
N GLN A 186 1.26 -2.36 27.99
CA GLN A 186 0.49 -3.41 28.70
C GLN A 186 -0.98 -3.04 28.91
N ARG A 187 -1.29 -1.75 28.83
CA ARG A 187 -2.64 -1.20 29.00
C ARG A 187 -3.27 -0.79 27.66
N ASN A 188 -2.64 -1.18 26.54
CA ASN A 188 -3.01 -0.81 25.18
C ASN A 188 -3.15 0.71 24.96
N ILE A 189 -2.40 1.53 25.70
CA ILE A 189 -2.40 2.99 25.51
C ILE A 189 -1.37 3.34 24.45
N LEU A 190 -1.84 3.94 23.35
CA LEU A 190 -0.99 4.44 22.28
C LEU A 190 -0.06 5.52 22.82
N THR A 191 1.23 5.43 22.54
CA THR A 191 2.23 6.33 23.11
C THR A 191 2.89 7.16 22.01
N PHE A 192 2.86 8.48 22.16
CA PHE A 192 3.50 9.43 21.28
C PHE A 192 4.69 10.08 21.97
N LEU A 193 5.87 9.94 21.37
CA LEU A 193 7.13 10.39 21.97
C LEU A 193 7.62 11.66 21.27
N SER A 194 7.90 12.69 22.05
CA SER A 194 8.49 13.93 21.54
C SER A 194 9.33 14.66 22.59
N GLY A 195 10.01 15.73 22.19
CA GLY A 195 10.65 16.66 23.11
C GLY A 195 11.97 16.19 23.71
N ASN A 196 12.70 17.15 24.28
CA ASN A 196 13.96 16.92 24.98
C ASN A 196 14.10 17.81 26.22
N VAL A 197 15.07 17.45 27.05
CA VAL A 197 15.55 18.22 28.18
C VAL A 197 17.06 18.29 28.06
N ASN A 198 17.60 19.51 27.86
CA ASN A 198 19.03 19.74 27.66
C ASN A 198 19.64 18.89 26.53
N GLY A 199 18.89 18.70 25.43
CA GLY A 199 19.34 17.94 24.26
C GLY A 199 19.21 16.42 24.39
N ARG A 200 18.61 15.89 25.46
CA ARG A 200 18.27 14.46 25.59
C ARG A 200 16.76 14.25 25.53
N SER A 201 16.32 13.32 24.70
CA SER A 201 14.92 12.91 24.52
C SER A 201 14.65 11.54 25.15
N ILE A 202 13.40 11.25 25.48
CA ILE A 202 12.96 9.89 25.82
C ILE A 202 13.19 8.92 24.65
N ILE A 203 13.17 9.41 23.41
CA ILE A 203 13.44 8.58 22.23
C ILE A 203 14.85 8.02 22.30
N ASP A 204 15.85 8.85 22.63
CA ASP A 204 17.24 8.41 22.85
C ASP A 204 17.31 7.30 23.91
N GLN A 205 16.58 7.48 25.01
CA GLN A 205 16.59 6.53 26.12
C GLN A 205 16.01 5.17 25.76
N LEU A 206 15.05 5.11 24.83
CA LEU A 206 14.40 3.88 24.40
C LEU A 206 15.21 3.16 23.32
N VAL A 207 15.78 3.91 22.38
CA VAL A 207 16.67 3.38 21.35
C VAL A 207 17.94 2.80 21.99
N GLU A 208 18.55 3.49 22.96
CA GLU A 208 19.71 3.00 23.72
C GLU A 208 19.47 1.63 24.40
N GLU A 209 18.22 1.32 24.77
CA GLU A 209 17.83 0.07 25.44
C GLU A 209 17.26 -0.98 24.46
N GLY A 210 17.26 -0.70 23.15
CA GLY A 210 16.76 -1.61 22.12
C GLY A 210 15.25 -1.85 22.21
N VAL A 211 14.47 -0.83 22.56
CA VAL A 211 13.01 -0.91 22.53
C VAL A 211 12.51 -0.67 21.11
N ASP A 212 11.77 -1.63 20.56
CA ASP A 212 11.13 -1.49 19.25
C ASP A 212 10.07 -0.37 19.27
N LEU A 213 10.22 0.61 18.39
CA LEU A 213 9.33 1.76 18.22
C LEU A 213 8.62 1.68 16.86
N GLY A 214 7.43 2.25 16.74
CA GLY A 214 6.66 2.26 15.50
C GLY A 214 5.18 1.94 15.70
N TYR A 215 4.48 1.77 14.59
CA TYR A 215 3.05 1.45 14.56
C TYR A 215 2.75 0.09 15.18
N ASP A 216 3.61 -0.91 14.95
CA ASP A 216 3.42 -2.29 15.43
C ASP A 216 3.47 -2.38 16.96
N THR A 217 4.16 -1.45 17.62
CA THR A 217 4.35 -1.45 19.08
C THR A 217 3.56 -0.36 19.81
N TYR A 218 2.67 0.36 19.10
CA TYR A 218 1.92 1.51 19.62
C TYR A 218 2.79 2.56 20.30
N THR A 219 4.03 2.72 19.86
CA THR A 219 4.99 3.65 20.45
C THR A 219 5.65 4.45 19.33
N VAL A 220 5.03 5.59 18.99
CA VAL A 220 5.37 6.37 17.80
C VAL A 220 6.28 7.54 18.16
N PRO A 221 7.50 7.62 17.61
CA PRO A 221 8.38 8.75 17.83
C PRO A 221 8.15 9.87 16.82
N PHE A 222 7.75 11.05 17.28
CA PHE A 222 7.43 12.20 16.41
C PHE A 222 8.62 13.12 16.12
N GLY A 223 9.49 13.36 17.10
CA GLY A 223 10.63 14.27 16.96
C GLY A 223 11.29 14.56 18.29
N THR A 224 12.56 14.94 18.29
CA THR A 224 13.32 15.21 19.52
C THR A 224 12.99 16.54 20.16
N ASP A 225 12.20 17.41 19.52
CA ASP A 225 11.79 18.70 20.06
C ASP A 225 10.31 18.76 20.47
N THR A 226 9.97 19.83 21.21
CA THR A 226 8.60 20.01 21.76
C THR A 226 7.60 20.44 20.68
N ILE A 227 8.06 20.99 19.56
CA ILE A 227 7.19 21.45 18.47
C ILE A 227 6.53 20.23 17.81
N SER A 228 7.27 19.13 17.65
CA SER A 228 6.75 17.89 17.04
C SER A 228 5.63 17.21 17.85
N ALA A 229 5.39 17.63 19.10
CA ALA A 229 4.20 17.23 19.86
C ALA A 229 2.88 17.66 19.17
N ILE A 230 2.94 18.62 18.23
CA ILE A 230 1.78 19.05 17.44
C ILE A 230 1.15 17.90 16.65
N TYR A 231 1.93 16.89 16.22
CA TYR A 231 1.40 15.76 15.47
C TYR A 231 0.43 14.90 16.30
N ALA A 232 0.62 14.82 17.63
CA ALA A 232 -0.34 14.17 18.53
C ALA A 232 -1.70 14.87 18.54
N LEU A 233 -1.69 16.21 18.50
CA LEU A 233 -2.91 17.02 18.46
C LEU A 233 -3.54 17.01 17.07
N GLY A 234 -2.74 16.88 16.01
CA GLY A 234 -3.22 16.64 14.65
C GLY A 234 -3.92 15.29 14.50
N PHE A 235 -3.41 14.24 15.16
CA PHE A 235 -4.09 12.94 15.26
C PHE A 235 -5.45 13.09 15.96
N ALA A 236 -5.48 13.70 17.15
CA ALA A 236 -6.69 13.93 17.92
C ALA A 236 -7.75 14.77 17.17
N THR A 237 -7.30 15.81 16.46
CA THR A 237 -8.18 16.65 15.63
C THR A 237 -8.84 15.83 14.53
N ARG A 238 -8.07 14.99 13.83
CA ARG A 238 -8.62 14.14 12.76
C ARG A 238 -9.53 13.04 13.30
N SER A 239 -9.29 12.50 14.49
CA SER A 239 -10.24 11.56 15.11
C SER A 239 -11.65 12.16 15.21
N ALA A 240 -11.76 13.44 15.54
CA ALA A 240 -13.03 14.15 15.61
C ALA A 240 -13.66 14.39 14.22
N LEU A 241 -12.84 14.70 13.21
CA LEU A 241 -13.31 14.91 11.84
C LEU A 241 -13.76 13.59 11.17
N THR A 242 -12.99 12.51 11.36
CA THR A 242 -13.23 11.21 10.74
C THR A 242 -14.32 10.43 11.45
N PHE A 243 -14.21 10.22 12.77
CA PHE A 243 -15.13 9.35 13.52
C PHE A 243 -16.27 10.12 14.19
N GLY A 244 -16.05 11.40 14.48
CA GLY A 244 -17.09 12.29 15.01
C GLY A 244 -18.00 12.88 13.94
N GLY A 245 -17.63 12.79 12.66
CA GLY A 245 -18.37 13.39 11.54
C GLY A 245 -18.44 14.93 11.62
N LEU A 246 -17.53 15.55 12.36
CA LEU A 246 -17.49 17.01 12.53
C LEU A 246 -16.84 17.67 11.32
N LYS A 247 -17.26 18.91 11.03
CA LYS A 247 -16.72 19.70 9.92
C LYS A 247 -15.60 20.61 10.40
N ALA A 248 -14.63 20.86 9.52
CA ALA A 248 -13.55 21.79 9.77
C ALA A 248 -14.07 23.20 10.13
N GLY A 249 -13.37 23.88 11.04
CA GLY A 249 -13.77 25.19 11.57
C GLY A 249 -14.80 25.12 12.71
N GLN A 250 -15.37 23.95 13.02
CA GLN A 250 -16.20 23.72 14.22
C GLN A 250 -15.34 23.53 15.47
N ALA A 251 -14.48 24.50 15.77
CA ALA A 251 -13.44 24.37 16.79
C ALA A 251 -13.99 23.93 18.16
N THR A 252 -15.10 24.51 18.62
CA THR A 252 -15.70 24.15 19.91
C THR A 252 -16.15 22.69 19.94
N ASP A 253 -16.87 22.24 18.92
CA ASP A 253 -17.39 20.87 18.85
C ASP A 253 -16.24 19.84 18.75
N ILE A 254 -15.19 20.17 18.01
CA ILE A 254 -13.98 19.34 17.88
C ILE A 254 -13.26 19.20 19.23
N LEU A 255 -13.11 20.30 19.98
CA LEU A 255 -12.48 20.28 21.30
C LEU A 255 -13.34 19.51 22.32
N GLU A 256 -14.66 19.65 22.27
CA GLU A 256 -15.58 18.88 23.12
C GLU A 256 -15.56 17.38 22.79
N TYR A 257 -15.53 17.01 21.50
CA TYR A 257 -15.37 15.62 21.08
C TYR A 257 -14.08 15.03 21.66
N ASN A 258 -12.96 15.74 21.53
CA ASN A 258 -11.67 15.28 22.04
C ASN A 258 -11.68 15.11 23.57
N ARG A 259 -12.27 16.06 24.30
CA ARG A 259 -12.45 15.96 25.75
C ARG A 259 -13.22 14.70 26.16
N ASP A 260 -14.28 14.37 25.43
CA ASP A 260 -15.25 13.35 25.85
C ASP A 260 -14.99 11.96 25.26
N ARG A 261 -14.31 11.86 24.11
CA ARG A 261 -14.12 10.63 23.34
C ARG A 261 -12.66 10.20 23.17
N VAL A 262 -11.72 11.14 23.20
CA VAL A 262 -10.29 10.83 23.04
C VAL A 262 -9.62 10.91 24.41
N PHE A 263 -9.42 9.76 25.07
CA PHE A 263 -8.85 9.76 26.42
C PHE A 263 -7.32 9.94 26.43
N ALA A 264 -6.87 11.14 26.07
CA ALA A 264 -5.45 11.47 26.03
C ALA A 264 -4.96 12.31 27.21
N PHE A 265 -3.70 12.14 27.58
CA PHE A 265 -2.99 12.98 28.56
C PHE A 265 -1.57 13.29 28.12
N VAL A 266 -1.02 14.38 28.65
CA VAL A 266 0.37 14.80 28.41
C VAL A 266 1.22 14.44 29.64
N LEU A 267 2.32 13.73 29.42
CA LEU A 267 3.34 13.47 30.43
C LEU A 267 4.61 14.27 30.09
N ALA A 268 4.82 15.37 30.81
CA ALA A 268 6.00 16.22 30.68
C ALA A 268 7.13 15.68 31.57
N LEU A 269 8.24 15.25 30.96
CA LEU A 269 9.39 14.68 31.65
C LEU A 269 10.57 15.66 31.68
N GLY A 270 11.16 15.84 32.86
CA GLY A 270 12.24 16.77 33.17
C GLY A 270 11.82 18.25 33.16
N GLU A 271 12.77 19.14 32.87
CA GLU A 271 12.55 20.59 33.00
C GLU A 271 11.47 21.12 32.04
N VAL A 272 10.50 21.85 32.60
CA VAL A 272 9.41 22.49 31.86
C VAL A 272 9.76 23.94 31.51
N ASP A 273 10.27 24.13 30.29
CA ASP A 273 10.56 25.45 29.71
C ASP A 273 9.28 26.19 29.24
N ASP A 274 9.43 27.43 28.76
CA ASP A 274 8.29 28.24 28.29
C ASP A 274 7.55 27.61 27.11
N LEU A 275 8.26 26.90 26.22
CA LEU A 275 7.68 26.29 25.04
C LEU A 275 6.78 25.11 25.45
N LYS A 276 7.26 24.27 26.37
CA LYS A 276 6.44 23.20 26.98
C LYS A 276 5.21 23.76 27.68
N TYR A 277 5.33 24.87 28.43
CA TYR A 277 4.15 25.52 29.03
C TYR A 277 3.14 26.03 27.98
N ALA A 278 3.60 26.57 26.86
CA ALA A 278 2.74 27.06 25.79
C ALA A 278 2.01 25.91 25.07
N ALA A 279 2.74 24.86 24.68
CA ALA A 279 2.16 23.67 24.05
C ALA A 279 1.18 22.95 24.98
N ALA A 280 1.53 22.81 26.27
CA ALA A 280 0.65 22.27 27.30
C ALA A 280 -0.65 23.08 27.47
N ALA A 281 -0.57 24.42 27.45
CA ALA A 281 -1.76 25.27 27.47
C ALA A 281 -2.67 25.04 26.24
N GLY A 282 -2.09 24.75 25.08
CA GLY A 282 -2.82 24.31 23.89
C GLY A 282 -3.51 22.95 24.09
N ALA A 283 -2.78 21.94 24.58
CA ALA A 283 -3.33 20.61 24.85
C ALA A 283 -4.48 20.63 25.88
N LEU A 284 -4.44 21.54 26.86
CA LEU A 284 -5.54 21.74 27.80
C LEU A 284 -6.86 22.13 27.10
N ASN A 285 -6.82 22.84 25.96
CA ASN A 285 -8.04 23.15 25.20
C ASN A 285 -8.74 21.90 24.68
N PHE A 286 -7.98 20.85 24.34
CA PHE A 286 -8.51 19.56 23.90
C PHE A 286 -9.07 18.72 25.06
N GLY A 287 -9.01 19.23 26.29
CA GLY A 287 -9.40 18.48 27.48
C GLY A 287 -8.35 17.48 27.95
N PHE A 288 -7.10 17.59 27.48
CA PHE A 288 -6.02 16.69 27.85
C PHE A 288 -5.24 17.24 29.05
N PRO A 289 -5.26 16.56 30.22
CA PRO A 289 -4.53 17.01 31.40
C PRO A 289 -3.03 16.83 31.22
N VAL A 290 -2.28 17.64 31.96
CA VAL A 290 -0.81 17.68 31.89
C VAL A 290 -0.24 17.26 33.24
N ILE A 291 0.57 16.21 33.24
CA ILE A 291 1.25 15.70 34.42
C ILE A 291 2.75 15.93 34.20
N ALA A 292 3.42 16.56 35.17
CA ALA A 292 4.86 16.78 35.11
C ALA A 292 5.59 15.98 36.19
N ASP A 293 6.72 15.36 35.83
CA ASP A 293 7.58 14.62 36.77
C ASP A 293 8.55 15.53 37.55
N THR A 294 8.37 16.85 37.45
CA THR A 294 9.14 17.88 38.16
C THR A 294 8.24 18.79 39.00
N VAL A 295 8.87 19.52 39.92
CA VAL A 295 8.17 20.48 40.80
C VAL A 295 7.73 21.70 39.99
N ILE A 296 6.43 21.76 39.69
CA ILE A 296 5.80 22.89 39.01
C ILE A 296 4.52 23.30 39.77
N PRO A 297 4.02 24.53 39.58
CA PRO A 297 2.71 24.90 40.11
C PRO A 297 1.59 24.02 39.51
N GLU A 298 0.50 23.85 40.24
CA GLU A 298 -0.62 23.02 39.81
C GLU A 298 -1.86 23.85 39.42
N ILE A 299 -2.73 23.24 38.62
CA ILE A 299 -4.07 23.73 38.28
C ILE A 299 -5.04 22.57 38.54
N LEU A 300 -5.44 22.44 39.79
CA LEU A 300 -6.35 21.39 40.27
C LEU A 300 -7.85 21.62 40.03
N PRO A 301 -8.37 22.85 39.82
CA PRO A 301 -9.78 23.03 39.48
C PRO A 301 -10.17 22.24 38.23
N THR A 302 -11.44 21.82 38.12
CA THR A 302 -11.96 21.09 36.95
C THR A 302 -12.71 22.03 35.99
N GLY A 303 -13.05 21.55 34.79
CA GLY A 303 -14.02 22.21 33.91
C GLY A 303 -13.67 22.22 32.42
N ILE A 304 -12.40 22.00 32.07
CA ILE A 304 -11.98 21.82 30.66
C ILE A 304 -11.48 20.39 30.49
N THR A 305 -10.59 19.94 31.37
CA THR A 305 -10.30 18.52 31.58
C THR A 305 -11.37 17.90 32.49
N THR A 306 -11.46 16.57 32.46
CA THR A 306 -12.41 15.80 33.27
C THR A 306 -12.18 16.00 34.78
N TYR A 307 -10.93 15.94 35.21
CA TYR A 307 -10.51 16.18 36.60
C TYR A 307 -9.53 17.36 36.66
N GLU A 308 -8.30 17.17 37.14
CA GLU A 308 -7.31 18.23 37.25
C GLU A 308 -6.77 18.65 35.87
N HIS A 309 -6.39 19.92 35.69
CA HIS A 309 -5.74 20.39 34.45
C HIS A 309 -4.24 20.13 34.47
N VAL A 310 -3.56 20.51 35.56
CA VAL A 310 -2.10 20.41 35.69
C VAL A 310 -1.74 19.82 37.06
N VAL A 311 -1.02 18.71 37.06
CA VAL A 311 -0.58 17.98 38.25
C VAL A 311 0.94 17.90 38.29
N SER A 312 1.54 18.19 39.44
CA SER A 312 2.99 18.05 39.66
C SER A 312 3.25 16.80 40.49
N MET A 313 4.01 15.87 39.94
CA MET A 313 4.38 14.61 40.60
C MET A 313 5.89 14.41 40.50
N PRO A 314 6.70 15.13 41.29
CA PRO A 314 8.16 15.07 41.20
C PRO A 314 8.68 13.63 41.31
N PHE A 315 9.41 13.14 40.31
CA PHE A 315 9.75 11.71 40.19
C PHE A 315 10.46 11.16 41.44
N ASN A 316 11.35 11.96 42.04
CA ASN A 316 12.10 11.57 43.23
C ASN A 316 11.28 11.57 44.53
N GLU A 317 10.08 12.16 44.51
CA GLU A 317 9.16 12.21 45.65
C GLU A 317 8.09 11.10 45.58
N ILE A 318 8.04 10.35 44.47
CA ILE A 318 7.15 9.20 44.32
C ILE A 318 7.66 8.06 45.22
N GLU A 319 6.78 7.56 46.10
CA GLU A 319 7.09 6.39 46.94
C GLU A 319 7.31 5.16 46.06
N GLY A 320 8.42 4.45 46.23
CA GLY A 320 8.74 3.22 45.48
C GLY A 320 10.14 2.71 45.83
N ALA A 321 10.33 1.40 45.77
CA ALA A 321 11.59 0.73 46.11
C ALA A 321 12.71 1.07 45.11
N ASP A 322 12.37 1.20 43.83
CA ASP A 322 13.27 1.52 42.72
C ASP A 322 12.61 2.48 41.71
N ASP A 323 13.33 2.83 40.64
CA ASP A 323 12.81 3.74 39.61
C ASP A 323 11.70 3.09 38.77
N LYS A 324 11.61 1.74 38.70
CA LYS A 324 10.52 1.03 38.02
C LYS A 324 9.20 1.16 38.78
N GLU A 325 9.21 0.91 40.08
CA GLU A 325 7.99 1.05 40.89
C GLU A 325 7.48 2.50 40.90
N ARG A 326 8.39 3.48 40.87
CA ARG A 326 8.04 4.90 40.74
C ARG A 326 7.43 5.22 39.37
N ALA A 327 8.01 4.71 38.28
CA ALA A 327 7.47 4.85 36.93
C ALA A 327 6.05 4.28 36.83
N ASN A 328 5.80 3.11 37.42
CA ASN A 328 4.47 2.50 37.45
C ASN A 328 3.43 3.39 38.15
N LYS A 329 3.79 3.94 39.31
CA LYS A 329 2.92 4.85 40.07
C LYS A 329 2.68 6.17 39.33
N LEU A 330 3.68 6.67 38.61
CA LEU A 330 3.54 7.85 37.74
C LEU A 330 2.51 7.60 36.63
N VAL A 331 2.66 6.50 35.88
CA VAL A 331 1.73 6.12 34.80
C VAL A 331 0.32 5.89 35.34
N GLN A 332 0.20 5.20 36.48
CA GLN A 332 -1.08 5.02 37.16
C GLN A 332 -1.73 6.37 37.50
N LYS A 333 -0.97 7.33 38.03
CA LYS A 333 -1.51 8.65 38.35
C LYS A 333 -1.97 9.40 37.09
N CYS A 334 -1.24 9.32 35.98
CA CYS A 334 -1.66 9.92 34.72
C CYS A 334 -3.03 9.38 34.24
N ILE A 335 -3.20 8.06 34.31
CA ILE A 335 -4.44 7.35 33.97
C ILE A 335 -5.61 7.80 34.86
N GLU A 336 -5.36 7.90 36.17
CA GLU A 336 -6.35 8.39 37.15
C GLU A 336 -6.78 9.83 36.86
N VAL A 337 -5.83 10.74 36.62
CA VAL A 337 -6.08 12.16 36.34
C VAL A 337 -6.84 12.35 35.03
N ARG A 338 -6.58 11.54 34.01
CA ARG A 338 -7.37 11.58 32.77
C ARG A 338 -8.75 10.94 32.92
N GLY A 339 -8.90 10.01 33.86
CA GLY A 339 -10.11 9.22 34.04
C GLY A 339 -10.23 8.06 33.06
N VAL A 340 -9.11 7.56 32.53
CA VAL A 340 -9.11 6.37 31.67
C VAL A 340 -9.50 5.16 32.52
N LYS A 341 -10.64 4.54 32.22
CA LYS A 341 -11.06 3.29 32.87
C LYS A 341 -10.49 2.11 32.10
N ILE A 342 -9.36 1.59 32.55
CA ILE A 342 -8.69 0.48 31.90
C ILE A 342 -9.18 -0.82 32.52
N LYS A 343 -9.76 -1.69 31.69
CA LYS A 343 -10.10 -3.06 32.07
C LYS A 343 -8.85 -3.93 31.86
N ILE A 344 -7.88 -3.85 32.79
CA ILE A 344 -6.68 -4.69 32.72
C ILE A 344 -7.11 -6.12 33.07
N THR A 345 -7.05 -7.00 32.07
CA THR A 345 -7.16 -8.44 32.32
C THR A 345 -5.76 -8.93 32.67
N ASP A 346 -5.54 -9.26 33.94
CA ASP A 346 -4.27 -9.87 34.38
C ASP A 346 -4.20 -11.31 33.82
N VAL A 347 -3.34 -11.52 32.83
CA VAL A 347 -3.11 -12.82 32.21
C VAL A 347 -1.80 -13.39 32.75
N PRO A 348 -1.81 -14.50 33.50
CA PRO A 348 -0.65 -14.96 34.26
C PRO A 348 0.35 -15.72 33.37
N VAL A 349 1.08 -14.98 32.54
CA VAL A 349 2.12 -15.47 31.63
C VAL A 349 3.44 -14.71 31.80
N PRO A 350 4.60 -15.33 31.49
CA PRO A 350 5.91 -14.72 31.73
C PRO A 350 6.39 -13.82 30.57
N VAL A 351 5.53 -13.60 29.57
CA VAL A 351 5.79 -12.74 28.41
C VAL A 351 4.79 -11.58 28.42
N PRO A 352 5.11 -10.45 27.76
CA PRO A 352 4.12 -9.41 27.53
C PRO A 352 2.86 -9.97 26.85
N TYR A 353 1.70 -9.50 27.31
CA TYR A 353 0.40 -9.91 26.79
C TYR A 353 -0.44 -8.67 26.45
N GLY A 354 -1.06 -8.65 25.27
CA GLY A 354 -1.87 -7.54 24.76
C GLY A 354 -2.14 -7.68 23.27
N SER A 355 -3.13 -6.93 22.76
CA SER A 355 -3.55 -7.01 21.35
C SER A 355 -2.47 -6.54 20.37
N ALA A 356 -1.49 -5.77 20.83
CA ALA A 356 -0.34 -5.35 20.03
C ALA A 356 0.51 -6.53 19.51
N PHE A 357 0.39 -7.72 20.12
CA PHE A 357 1.16 -8.90 19.73
C PHE A 357 0.41 -9.85 18.77
N GLU A 358 -0.89 -9.60 18.48
CA GLU A 358 -1.77 -10.54 17.77
C GLU A 358 -1.38 -10.83 16.30
N GLY A 359 -0.43 -10.06 15.74
CA GLY A 359 0.11 -10.23 14.38
C GLY A 359 1.53 -10.78 14.29
N GLU A 360 2.18 -11.11 15.42
CA GLU A 360 3.58 -11.56 15.39
C GLU A 360 3.77 -12.88 14.60
N VAL A 361 4.67 -12.86 13.62
CA VAL A 361 5.00 -14.05 12.81
C VAL A 361 6.26 -14.71 13.31
N VAL A 362 6.13 -15.89 13.93
CA VAL A 362 7.29 -16.71 14.35
C VAL A 362 7.89 -17.42 13.14
N ARG A 363 8.99 -16.86 12.61
CA ARG A 363 9.73 -17.44 11.48
C ARG A 363 10.55 -18.66 11.92
N ARG A 364 10.91 -19.50 10.95
CA ARG A 364 11.66 -20.76 11.20
C ARG A 364 12.99 -20.55 11.92
N ALA A 365 13.66 -19.41 11.69
CA ALA A 365 14.92 -19.08 12.34
C ALA A 365 14.76 -18.88 13.86
N ASP A 366 13.61 -18.36 14.29
CA ASP A 366 13.33 -17.92 15.67
C ASP A 366 12.47 -18.92 16.44
N MET A 367 12.05 -20.00 15.79
CA MET A 367 11.13 -21.00 16.32
C MET A 367 11.79 -21.96 17.33
N ARG A 368 11.16 -22.12 18.51
CA ARG A 368 11.52 -23.13 19.52
C ARG A 368 10.87 -24.48 19.23
N VAL A 369 9.57 -24.48 18.95
CA VAL A 369 8.75 -25.68 18.69
C VAL A 369 7.53 -25.29 17.84
N GLU A 370 7.03 -26.24 17.06
CA GLU A 370 5.83 -26.14 16.22
C GLU A 370 4.81 -27.23 16.58
N PHE A 371 3.52 -26.93 16.50
CA PHE A 371 2.43 -27.88 16.70
C PHE A 371 1.46 -27.80 15.52
N GLY A 372 1.00 -28.95 15.02
CA GLY A 372 0.19 -29.04 13.81
C GLY A 372 1.01 -28.95 12.52
N GLY A 373 0.36 -28.49 11.44
CA GLY A 373 0.96 -28.38 10.11
C GLY A 373 1.36 -29.73 9.50
N LYS A 374 2.51 -29.78 8.84
CA LYS A 374 2.96 -30.97 8.07
C LYS A 374 3.49 -32.12 8.93
N TYR A 375 4.04 -31.81 10.10
CA TYR A 375 4.91 -32.74 10.85
C TYR A 375 4.29 -33.26 12.16
N SER A 376 3.12 -32.75 12.55
CA SER A 376 2.42 -33.13 13.78
C SER A 376 0.92 -32.86 13.65
N ARG A 377 0.12 -33.32 14.62
CA ARG A 377 -1.32 -33.05 14.70
C ARG A 377 -1.60 -32.05 15.80
N SER A 378 -2.46 -31.07 15.52
CA SER A 378 -2.93 -30.12 16.52
C SER A 378 -4.41 -29.81 16.36
N PHE A 379 -5.13 -29.73 17.48
CA PHE A 379 -6.53 -29.34 17.52
C PHE A 379 -6.89 -28.55 18.78
N GLU A 380 -7.98 -27.79 18.72
CA GLU A 380 -8.60 -27.08 19.84
C GLU A 380 -10.09 -27.40 19.91
N TYR A 381 -10.59 -27.80 21.08
CA TYR A 381 -11.98 -28.22 21.25
C TYR A 381 -12.57 -27.62 22.51
N LEU A 382 -13.56 -26.73 22.35
CA LEU A 382 -14.31 -26.13 23.45
C LEU A 382 -15.72 -26.70 23.49
N PHE A 383 -16.17 -27.13 24.67
CA PHE A 383 -17.54 -27.60 24.86
C PHE A 383 -18.09 -27.29 26.24
N MET A 384 -19.42 -27.18 26.31
CA MET A 384 -20.17 -26.95 27.53
C MET A 384 -20.28 -28.25 28.35
N THR A 385 -20.18 -28.13 29.67
CA THR A 385 -20.43 -29.26 30.58
C THR A 385 -21.10 -28.78 31.87
N ASP A 386 -21.52 -29.74 32.70
CA ASP A 386 -22.20 -29.43 33.95
C ASP A 386 -21.24 -28.76 34.96
N MET A 387 -21.74 -27.74 35.67
CA MET A 387 -20.95 -26.97 36.64
C MET A 387 -20.27 -27.82 37.72
N ASP A 388 -20.80 -29.00 38.06
CA ASP A 388 -20.27 -29.92 39.07
C ASP A 388 -19.16 -30.84 38.55
N LYS A 389 -18.98 -30.93 37.22
CA LYS A 389 -17.97 -31.78 36.58
C LYS A 389 -16.62 -31.08 36.39
N ILE A 390 -16.56 -29.76 36.50
CA ILE A 390 -15.33 -28.97 36.25
C ILE A 390 -14.95 -28.07 37.42
N VAL A 391 -13.64 -27.85 37.51
CA VAL A 391 -13.01 -26.96 38.48
C VAL A 391 -12.51 -25.72 37.76
N ASP A 392 -13.05 -24.56 38.11
CA ASP A 392 -12.63 -23.30 37.51
C ASP A 392 -11.14 -23.03 37.77
N GLY A 393 -10.44 -22.54 36.74
CA GLY A 393 -9.01 -22.22 36.79
C GLY A 393 -8.10 -23.44 36.76
N LYS A 394 -8.63 -24.65 36.66
CA LYS A 394 -7.79 -25.86 36.55
C LYS A 394 -7.21 -25.93 35.14
N VAL A 395 -5.88 -25.89 35.07
CA VAL A 395 -5.09 -26.18 33.86
C VAL A 395 -4.28 -27.45 34.10
N GLU A 396 -4.32 -28.40 33.18
CA GLU A 396 -3.60 -29.67 33.30
C GLU A 396 -2.87 -30.02 31.98
N VAL A 397 -1.57 -30.28 32.05
CA VAL A 397 -0.78 -30.77 30.91
C VAL A 397 -0.62 -32.29 31.05
N ILE A 398 -1.16 -33.04 30.09
CA ILE A 398 -1.25 -34.50 30.08
C ILE A 398 -0.35 -35.02 28.95
N GLY A 399 0.85 -35.45 29.35
CA GLY A 399 1.93 -35.87 28.46
C GLY A 399 3.24 -35.18 28.82
N SER A 400 4.22 -35.23 27.91
CA SER A 400 5.48 -34.49 28.07
C SER A 400 5.33 -33.05 27.58
N GLY A 401 6.07 -32.12 28.19
CA GLY A 401 6.29 -30.80 27.62
C GLY A 401 7.24 -30.84 26.43
N PHE A 402 7.65 -29.67 25.96
CA PHE A 402 8.56 -29.54 24.82
C PHE A 402 10.03 -29.35 25.21
N GLU A 403 10.38 -29.49 26.49
CA GLU A 403 11.73 -29.24 27.03
C GLU A 403 12.77 -30.14 26.35
N ASP A 404 12.41 -31.42 26.13
CA ASP A 404 13.25 -32.44 25.51
C ASP A 404 13.13 -32.50 23.98
N ILE A 405 12.28 -31.66 23.38
CA ILE A 405 12.12 -31.57 21.92
C ILE A 405 13.23 -30.68 21.35
N GLU A 406 13.97 -31.20 20.36
CA GLU A 406 15.01 -30.46 19.67
C GLU A 406 14.46 -29.15 19.07
N VAL A 407 15.26 -28.08 19.14
CA VAL A 407 14.86 -26.75 18.68
C VAL A 407 14.41 -26.77 17.21
N GLY A 408 13.24 -26.18 16.94
CA GLY A 408 12.68 -26.08 15.59
C GLY A 408 12.02 -27.37 15.07
N LYS A 409 11.78 -28.37 15.94
CA LYS A 409 10.99 -29.56 15.62
C LYS A 409 9.51 -29.40 15.97
N ALA A 410 8.72 -30.39 15.56
CA ALA A 410 7.27 -30.42 15.76
C ALA A 410 6.85 -31.44 16.83
N MET A 411 5.70 -31.20 17.47
CA MET A 411 5.08 -32.05 18.49
C MET A 411 3.55 -32.04 18.36
N ASP A 412 2.88 -33.14 18.71
CA ASP A 412 1.41 -33.18 18.72
C ASP A 412 0.83 -32.36 19.89
N LEU A 413 -0.33 -31.73 19.68
CA LEU A 413 -1.00 -30.89 20.68
C LEU A 413 -2.53 -31.04 20.62
N GLY A 414 -3.19 -31.18 21.76
CA GLY A 414 -4.65 -31.11 21.86
C GLY A 414 -5.06 -30.18 22.97
N VAL A 415 -5.72 -29.07 22.64
CA VAL A 415 -6.22 -28.10 23.61
C VAL A 415 -7.71 -28.35 23.84
N VAL A 416 -8.07 -28.91 24.99
CA VAL A 416 -9.47 -29.21 25.34
C VAL A 416 -9.95 -28.24 26.41
N VAL A 417 -10.96 -27.44 26.09
CA VAL A 417 -11.52 -26.41 26.93
C VAL A 417 -12.94 -26.81 27.36
N GLN A 418 -13.17 -26.89 28.67
CA GLN A 418 -14.46 -27.20 29.23
C GLN A 418 -15.01 -25.96 29.90
N VAL A 419 -16.20 -25.53 29.49
CA VAL A 419 -16.87 -24.34 30.03
C VAL A 419 -18.19 -24.70 30.69
N ALA A 420 -18.59 -23.93 31.70
CA ALA A 420 -19.91 -24.02 32.30
C ALA A 420 -20.38 -22.62 32.72
N GLY A 421 -21.66 -22.33 32.50
CA GLY A 421 -22.28 -21.06 32.87
C GLY A 421 -23.79 -21.18 32.93
N ARG A 422 -24.46 -20.32 33.68
CA ARG A 422 -25.93 -20.32 33.77
C ARG A 422 -26.62 -19.90 32.47
N GLU A 423 -26.01 -18.95 31.77
CA GLU A 423 -26.47 -18.44 30.48
C GLU A 423 -25.69 -19.08 29.32
N MET A 424 -24.84 -20.07 29.59
CA MET A 424 -24.09 -20.79 28.56
C MET A 424 -25.02 -21.75 27.81
N GLU A 425 -24.95 -21.73 26.48
CA GLU A 425 -25.71 -22.60 25.59
C GLU A 425 -24.75 -23.34 24.64
N GLU A 426 -25.14 -24.52 24.15
CA GLU A 426 -24.34 -25.27 23.15
C GLU A 426 -24.11 -24.44 21.87
N ASP A 427 -25.00 -23.49 21.58
CA ASP A 427 -24.87 -22.56 20.45
C ASP A 427 -23.71 -21.56 20.61
N PHE A 428 -23.22 -21.34 21.83
CA PHE A 428 -22.10 -20.42 22.10
C PHE A 428 -20.73 -21.10 22.03
N GLU A 429 -20.67 -22.43 22.00
CA GLU A 429 -19.42 -23.17 21.90
C GLU A 429 -18.53 -22.74 20.72
N PRO A 430 -19.01 -22.68 19.46
CA PRO A 430 -18.17 -22.27 18.33
C PRO A 430 -17.71 -20.80 18.42
N VAL A 431 -18.53 -19.92 19.01
CA VAL A 431 -18.18 -18.50 19.22
C VAL A 431 -16.99 -18.40 20.17
N LEU A 432 -17.05 -19.07 21.32
CA LEU A 432 -15.98 -19.06 22.32
C LEU A 432 -14.74 -19.82 21.84
N GLU A 433 -14.91 -20.93 21.13
CA GLU A 433 -13.80 -21.73 20.59
C GLU A 433 -12.94 -20.89 19.65
N ARG A 434 -13.55 -20.06 18.81
CA ARG A 434 -12.80 -19.23 17.86
C ARG A 434 -11.91 -18.18 18.54
N GLN A 435 -12.33 -17.67 19.70
CA GLN A 435 -11.59 -16.65 20.44
C GLN A 435 -10.25 -17.17 20.98
N ILE A 436 -10.07 -18.50 21.07
CA ILE A 436 -8.78 -19.11 21.42
C ILE A 436 -7.67 -18.61 20.48
N HIS A 437 -8.00 -18.35 19.21
CA HIS A 437 -7.05 -17.79 18.27
C HIS A 437 -6.52 -16.42 18.69
N ASP A 438 -7.40 -15.46 18.96
CA ASP A 438 -7.01 -14.11 19.35
C ASP A 438 -6.33 -14.13 20.73
N PHE A 439 -6.86 -14.94 21.66
CA PHE A 439 -6.31 -15.05 23.00
C PHE A 439 -4.86 -15.56 23.01
N ILE A 440 -4.57 -16.61 22.25
CA ILE A 440 -3.21 -17.17 22.20
C ILE A 440 -2.26 -16.21 21.47
N ASN A 441 -2.70 -15.55 20.40
CA ASN A 441 -1.88 -14.58 19.66
C ASN A 441 -1.60 -13.30 20.46
N GLY A 442 -2.40 -12.98 21.49
CA GLY A 442 -2.12 -11.85 22.38
C GLY A 442 -0.83 -12.00 23.21
N ALA A 443 -0.18 -13.16 23.23
CA ALA A 443 1.09 -13.37 23.92
C ALA A 443 2.29 -13.14 22.99
N SER A 444 3.21 -12.24 23.36
CA SER A 444 4.42 -11.97 22.57
C SER A 444 5.28 -13.23 22.37
N GLY A 445 5.73 -13.44 21.15
CA GLY A 445 6.55 -14.54 20.71
C GLY A 445 5.78 -15.83 20.43
N ILE A 446 4.46 -15.79 20.35
CA ILE A 446 3.56 -16.92 20.04
C ILE A 446 2.83 -16.63 18.73
N GLN A 447 2.65 -17.65 17.89
CA GLN A 447 1.83 -17.59 16.68
C GLN A 447 0.82 -18.74 16.69
N HIS A 448 -0.46 -18.44 16.52
CA HIS A 448 -1.53 -19.42 16.36
C HIS A 448 -2.33 -19.13 15.09
N ILE A 449 -2.50 -20.12 14.22
CA ILE A 449 -3.25 -20.03 12.96
C ILE A 449 -4.13 -21.27 12.83
N GLY A 450 -5.26 -21.15 12.14
CA GLY A 450 -6.21 -22.23 11.97
C GLY A 450 -7.28 -22.21 13.05
N GLN A 451 -7.92 -23.36 13.24
CA GLN A 451 -9.06 -23.57 14.12
C GLN A 451 -9.37 -25.07 14.22
N ARG A 452 -10.26 -25.47 15.15
CA ARG A 452 -10.81 -26.83 15.24
C ARG A 452 -9.70 -27.88 15.18
N ASP A 453 -9.68 -28.74 14.16
CA ASP A 453 -8.72 -29.83 13.98
C ASP A 453 -7.54 -29.56 13.03
N ILE A 454 -7.38 -28.31 12.60
CA ILE A 454 -6.31 -27.87 11.69
C ILE A 454 -5.48 -26.73 12.28
N VAL A 455 -5.38 -26.69 13.61
CA VAL A 455 -4.58 -25.71 14.33
C VAL A 455 -3.10 -25.83 13.95
N TRP A 456 -2.44 -24.69 13.80
CA TRP A 456 -1.00 -24.56 13.59
C TRP A 456 -0.44 -23.50 14.52
N LEU A 457 0.39 -23.93 15.49
CA LEU A 457 0.90 -23.08 16.55
C LEU A 457 2.44 -23.11 16.58
N ARG A 458 3.08 -21.97 16.84
CA ARG A 458 4.51 -21.84 17.07
C ARG A 458 4.83 -21.06 18.35
N ILE A 459 5.91 -21.46 19.01
CA ILE A 459 6.51 -20.75 20.14
C ILE A 459 7.91 -20.30 19.71
N SER A 460 8.27 -19.04 19.95
CA SER A 460 9.62 -18.51 19.69
C SER A 460 10.63 -18.92 20.77
N LYS A 461 11.93 -18.86 20.43
CA LYS A 461 13.03 -19.07 21.39
C LYS A 461 12.97 -18.09 22.56
N THR A 462 12.73 -16.82 22.26
CA THR A 462 12.65 -15.73 23.25
C THR A 462 11.52 -15.96 24.27
N ALA A 463 10.34 -16.39 23.81
CA ALA A 463 9.23 -16.70 24.71
C ALA A 463 9.56 -17.87 25.65
N ALA A 464 10.14 -18.94 25.11
CA ALA A 464 10.56 -20.10 25.90
C ALA A 464 11.67 -19.76 26.91
N GLU A 465 12.64 -18.93 26.53
CA GLU A 465 13.71 -18.45 27.43
C GLU A 465 13.18 -17.61 28.60
N LYS A 466 12.11 -16.83 28.37
CA LYS A 466 11.40 -16.09 29.42
C LYS A 466 10.56 -17.00 30.33
N GLY A 467 10.42 -18.29 29.99
CA GLY A 467 9.71 -19.29 30.78
C GLY A 467 8.31 -19.62 30.29
N PHE A 468 7.93 -19.20 29.07
CA PHE A 468 6.66 -19.62 28.48
C PHE A 468 6.66 -21.13 28.20
N ASP A 469 5.60 -21.82 28.59
CA ASP A 469 5.40 -23.27 28.48
C ASP A 469 3.97 -23.61 28.06
N LEU A 470 3.63 -24.91 27.96
CA LEU A 470 2.30 -25.34 27.56
C LEU A 470 1.18 -24.92 28.54
N GLU A 471 1.43 -24.93 29.85
CA GLU A 471 0.43 -24.56 30.87
C GLU A 471 -0.10 -23.13 30.66
N HIS A 472 0.75 -22.26 30.10
CA HIS A 472 0.39 -20.88 29.81
C HIS A 472 -0.73 -20.74 28.77
N PHE A 473 -0.89 -21.67 27.83
CA PHE A 473 -2.06 -21.65 26.92
C PHE A 473 -3.37 -21.77 27.71
N GLY A 474 -3.43 -22.68 28.68
CA GLY A 474 -4.63 -22.84 29.51
C GLY A 474 -4.90 -21.65 30.41
N LYS A 475 -3.84 -21.00 30.92
CA LYS A 475 -3.94 -19.77 31.71
C LYS A 475 -4.48 -18.60 30.90
N ILE A 476 -3.98 -18.42 29.68
CA ILE A 476 -4.47 -17.41 28.73
C ILE A 476 -5.96 -17.63 28.46
N ILE A 477 -6.33 -18.85 28.03
CA ILE A 477 -7.72 -19.19 27.67
C ILE A 477 -8.65 -18.97 28.86
N HIS A 478 -8.28 -19.40 30.07
CA HIS A 478 -9.08 -19.18 31.29
C HIS A 478 -9.27 -17.68 31.57
N ALA A 479 -8.19 -16.91 31.62
CA ALA A 479 -8.24 -15.49 31.98
C ALA A 479 -9.07 -14.68 30.98
N ARG A 480 -8.89 -14.93 29.67
CA ARG A 480 -9.55 -14.16 28.61
C ARG A 480 -11.02 -14.54 28.42
N LEU A 481 -11.36 -15.83 28.51
CA LEU A 481 -12.77 -16.25 28.50
C LEU A 481 -13.54 -15.58 29.64
N HIS A 482 -12.99 -15.55 30.85
CA HIS A 482 -13.64 -14.86 31.98
C HIS A 482 -13.76 -13.35 31.77
N ALA A 483 -12.72 -12.72 31.23
CA ALA A 483 -12.69 -11.27 31.04
C ALA A 483 -13.70 -10.76 30.02
N ASP A 484 -13.85 -11.49 28.92
CA ASP A 484 -14.61 -11.07 27.75
C ASP A 484 -16.03 -11.65 27.79
N PHE A 485 -16.20 -12.86 28.32
CA PHE A 485 -17.45 -13.62 28.28
C PHE A 485 -17.99 -14.00 29.66
N GLY A 486 -17.48 -13.41 30.75
CA GLY A 486 -17.91 -13.70 32.13
C GLY A 486 -19.38 -13.37 32.45
N ALA A 487 -20.12 -12.75 31.53
CA ALA A 487 -21.58 -12.62 31.62
C ALA A 487 -22.30 -13.93 31.26
N VAL A 488 -21.68 -14.76 30.43
CA VAL A 488 -22.22 -16.02 29.91
C VAL A 488 -21.63 -17.22 30.64
N LEU A 489 -20.32 -17.19 30.92
CA LEU A 489 -19.59 -18.30 31.54
C LEU A 489 -19.20 -18.04 32.99
N ASP A 490 -19.32 -19.07 33.82
CA ASP A 490 -19.00 -19.05 35.25
C ASP A 490 -17.74 -19.85 35.60
N LYS A 491 -17.37 -20.86 34.80
CA LYS A 491 -16.22 -21.74 35.03
C LYS A 491 -15.53 -22.14 33.73
N VAL A 492 -14.20 -22.17 33.74
CA VAL A 492 -13.38 -22.70 32.65
C VAL A 492 -12.31 -23.65 33.21
N GLN A 493 -12.17 -24.81 32.56
CA GLN A 493 -11.12 -25.79 32.82
C GLN A 493 -10.43 -26.14 31.50
N VAL A 494 -9.09 -26.17 31.48
CA VAL A 494 -8.32 -26.47 30.27
C VAL A 494 -7.43 -27.69 30.48
N ALA A 495 -7.43 -28.61 29.53
CA ALA A 495 -6.54 -29.76 29.49
C ALA A 495 -5.74 -29.76 28.18
N ILE A 496 -4.43 -29.93 28.28
CA ILE A 496 -3.51 -29.90 27.15
C ILE A 496 -2.89 -31.28 26.99
N TYR A 497 -3.13 -31.93 25.86
CA TYR A 497 -2.66 -33.27 25.56
C TYR A 497 -1.50 -33.24 24.59
N THR A 498 -0.43 -33.96 24.87
CA THR A 498 0.71 -34.12 23.95
C THR A 498 1.03 -35.58 23.62
N GLY A 499 0.43 -36.53 24.35
CA GLY A 499 0.54 -37.95 24.08
C GLY A 499 -0.30 -38.36 22.87
N LYS A 500 0.31 -39.05 21.90
CA LYS A 500 -0.34 -39.44 20.65
C LYS A 500 -1.70 -40.15 20.82
N GLU A 501 -1.80 -41.13 21.73
CA GLU A 501 -3.04 -41.89 21.95
C GLU A 501 -4.17 -41.00 22.51
N ASP A 502 -3.85 -40.07 23.42
CA ASP A 502 -4.83 -39.17 24.00
C ASP A 502 -5.27 -38.08 23.00
N VAL A 503 -4.32 -37.57 22.20
CA VAL A 503 -4.59 -36.62 21.11
C VAL A 503 -5.54 -37.25 20.10
N GLU A 504 -5.27 -38.47 19.61
CA GLU A 504 -6.13 -39.18 18.66
C GLU A 504 -7.54 -39.40 19.22
N LYS A 505 -7.66 -39.82 20.48
CA LYS A 505 -8.94 -40.07 21.15
C LYS A 505 -9.79 -38.80 21.29
N TRP A 506 -9.20 -37.69 21.68
CA TRP A 506 -9.94 -36.43 21.83
C TRP A 506 -10.27 -35.78 20.49
N LEU A 507 -9.38 -35.91 19.52
CA LEU A 507 -9.61 -35.46 18.16
C LEU A 507 -10.85 -36.13 17.54
N GLU A 508 -11.04 -37.43 17.76
CA GLU A 508 -12.24 -38.15 17.29
C GLU A 508 -13.52 -37.55 17.87
N LYS A 509 -13.56 -37.30 19.19
CA LYS A 509 -14.70 -36.65 19.85
C LYS A 509 -14.95 -35.21 19.37
N ALA A 510 -13.87 -34.46 19.15
CA ALA A 510 -13.95 -33.10 18.65
C ALA A 510 -14.60 -33.09 17.26
N ARG A 511 -14.19 -34.01 16.38
CA ARG A 511 -14.78 -34.19 15.04
C ARG A 511 -16.24 -34.58 15.05
N GLU A 512 -16.69 -35.42 15.99
CA GLU A 512 -18.12 -35.72 16.17
C GLU A 512 -18.92 -34.45 16.50
N SER A 513 -18.39 -33.60 17.39
CA SER A 513 -19.02 -32.32 17.74
C SER A 513 -19.02 -31.34 16.57
N TYR A 514 -17.90 -31.19 15.86
CA TYR A 514 -17.82 -30.33 14.67
C TYR A 514 -18.81 -30.76 13.58
N ASP A 515 -18.95 -32.06 13.33
CA ASP A 515 -19.92 -32.60 12.38
C ASP A 515 -21.37 -32.26 12.77
N TYR A 516 -21.71 -32.40 14.05
CA TYR A 516 -23.01 -31.98 14.57
C TYR A 516 -23.25 -30.47 14.37
N ARG A 517 -22.28 -29.62 14.73
CA ARG A 517 -22.36 -28.16 14.55
C ARG A 517 -22.57 -27.77 13.08
N ASN A 518 -21.87 -28.43 12.15
CA ASN A 518 -22.03 -28.19 10.72
C ASN A 518 -23.42 -28.62 10.20
N LYS A 519 -23.98 -29.71 10.71
CA LYS A 519 -25.29 -30.25 10.29
C LYS A 519 -26.49 -29.49 10.84
N ARG A 520 -26.34 -28.75 11.95
CA ARG A 520 -27.42 -27.98 12.58
C ARG A 520 -28.03 -26.90 11.67
N LEU A 521 -27.28 -26.45 10.65
CA LEU A 521 -27.75 -25.47 9.66
C LEU A 521 -28.51 -26.07 8.47
N ALA A 522 -28.53 -27.40 8.30
CA ALA A 522 -29.00 -28.04 7.07
C ALA A 522 -30.47 -27.74 6.71
N ASP A 523 -31.29 -27.32 7.68
CA ASP A 523 -32.71 -27.00 7.47
C ASP A 523 -32.96 -25.50 7.21
N MET A 524 -31.94 -24.64 7.26
CA MET A 524 -32.04 -23.19 7.00
C MET A 524 -31.52 -22.84 5.62
N THR A 525 -32.27 -22.02 4.87
CA THR A 525 -31.88 -21.54 3.54
C THR A 525 -31.72 -20.02 3.53
N ASP A 526 -30.99 -19.48 2.56
CA ASP A 526 -30.81 -18.04 2.41
C ASP A 526 -32.15 -17.34 2.14
N ASP A 527 -33.08 -18.02 1.45
CA ASP A 527 -34.43 -17.52 1.18
C ASP A 527 -35.37 -17.57 2.40
N SER A 528 -34.95 -18.24 3.48
CA SER A 528 -35.75 -18.39 4.73
C SER A 528 -35.47 -17.30 5.77
N VAL A 529 -34.49 -16.43 5.52
CA VAL A 529 -34.06 -15.36 6.42
C VAL A 529 -34.08 -14.01 5.70
N ASP A 530 -34.34 -12.94 6.45
CA ASP A 530 -34.30 -11.54 6.00
C ASP A 530 -33.01 -10.81 6.41
N VAL A 531 -32.17 -11.50 7.20
CA VAL A 531 -30.94 -10.96 7.79
C VAL A 531 -29.77 -11.90 7.50
N PHE A 532 -28.70 -11.36 6.93
CA PHE A 532 -27.36 -11.98 6.94
C PHE A 532 -26.53 -11.39 8.07
N TYR A 533 -25.32 -11.90 8.27
CA TYR A 533 -24.40 -11.32 9.25
C TYR A 533 -23.06 -10.99 8.63
N SER A 534 -22.47 -9.88 9.06
CA SER A 534 -21.07 -9.57 8.77
C SER A 534 -20.13 -10.31 9.72
N CYS A 535 -18.86 -10.39 9.35
CA CYS A 535 -17.76 -10.66 10.27
C CYS A 535 -16.55 -9.82 9.85
N THR A 536 -16.14 -8.89 10.72
CA THR A 536 -14.97 -8.02 10.53
C THR A 536 -13.79 -8.41 11.42
N LEU A 537 -13.83 -9.59 12.06
CA LEU A 537 -12.81 -10.03 13.01
C LEU A 537 -11.40 -10.05 12.39
N CYS A 538 -11.29 -10.44 11.12
CA CYS A 538 -10.01 -10.51 10.41
C CYS A 538 -9.48 -9.14 9.90
N GLN A 539 -10.17 -8.03 10.17
CA GLN A 539 -9.67 -6.69 9.81
C GLN A 539 -8.43 -6.28 10.60
N SER A 540 -8.07 -7.02 11.65
CA SER A 540 -6.79 -6.86 12.36
C SER A 540 -5.56 -7.07 11.45
N PHE A 541 -5.69 -7.87 10.38
CA PHE A 541 -4.60 -8.12 9.43
C PHE A 541 -5.00 -8.00 7.95
N ALA A 542 -6.30 -7.91 7.64
CA ALA A 542 -6.82 -7.63 6.30
C ALA A 542 -7.85 -6.48 6.40
N PRO A 543 -7.40 -5.21 6.49
CA PRO A 543 -8.23 -4.08 6.93
C PRO A 543 -9.52 -3.89 6.14
N ASP A 544 -9.50 -4.13 4.83
CA ASP A 544 -10.64 -3.90 3.94
C ASP A 544 -11.49 -5.16 3.73
N HIS A 545 -11.14 -6.29 4.36
CA HIS A 545 -11.89 -7.52 4.24
C HIS A 545 -13.17 -7.50 5.08
N VAL A 546 -14.27 -7.99 4.48
CA VAL A 546 -15.54 -8.22 5.16
C VAL A 546 -16.08 -9.59 4.73
N CYS A 547 -16.30 -10.48 5.69
CA CYS A 547 -17.08 -11.71 5.44
C CYS A 547 -18.57 -11.39 5.54
N VAL A 548 -19.35 -11.76 4.51
CA VAL A 548 -20.81 -11.81 4.60
C VAL A 548 -21.23 -13.27 4.77
N VAL A 549 -21.89 -13.58 5.87
CA VAL A 549 -22.23 -14.95 6.28
C VAL A 549 -23.74 -15.14 6.19
N SER A 550 -24.16 -16.15 5.43
CA SER A 550 -25.56 -16.58 5.26
C SER A 550 -25.75 -18.02 5.72
N PRO A 551 -27.00 -18.51 5.91
CA PRO A 551 -27.25 -19.92 6.22
C PRO A 551 -26.58 -20.90 5.25
N GLU A 552 -26.55 -20.59 3.96
CA GLU A 552 -26.01 -21.43 2.89
C GLU A 552 -24.59 -21.04 2.45
N ARG A 553 -24.01 -19.98 3.03
CA ARG A 553 -22.60 -19.56 2.83
C ARG A 553 -21.95 -19.22 4.17
N LEU A 554 -21.30 -20.23 4.78
CA LEU A 554 -20.50 -20.03 5.99
C LEU A 554 -19.28 -19.13 5.73
N GLY A 555 -18.73 -18.55 6.81
CA GLY A 555 -17.51 -17.77 6.75
C GLY A 555 -16.34 -18.60 6.21
N LEU A 556 -15.48 -17.96 5.41
CA LEU A 556 -14.39 -18.64 4.71
C LEU A 556 -13.41 -19.36 5.64
N CYS A 557 -13.33 -18.94 6.91
CA CYS A 557 -12.51 -19.61 7.91
C CYS A 557 -12.98 -21.05 8.14
N GLY A 558 -14.27 -21.36 7.98
CA GLY A 558 -14.89 -22.65 8.30
C GLY A 558 -15.42 -22.76 9.73
N ALA A 559 -15.12 -21.80 10.62
CA ALA A 559 -15.49 -21.84 12.02
C ALA A 559 -16.81 -21.13 12.32
N TYR A 560 -17.10 -20.05 11.59
CA TYR A 560 -18.29 -19.21 11.80
C TYR A 560 -19.33 -19.49 10.73
N ASN A 561 -20.51 -19.84 11.18
CA ASN A 561 -21.70 -19.95 10.37
C ASN A 561 -22.74 -18.90 10.80
N TRP A 562 -23.89 -18.85 10.14
CA TRP A 562 -24.91 -17.82 10.40
C TRP A 562 -25.42 -17.82 11.85
N LEU A 563 -25.63 -18.99 12.46
CA LEU A 563 -26.06 -19.11 13.86
C LEU A 563 -24.96 -18.62 14.81
N ASP A 564 -23.69 -18.90 14.49
CA ASP A 564 -22.57 -18.47 15.30
C ASP A 564 -22.43 -16.93 15.27
N CYS A 565 -22.60 -16.30 14.10
CA CYS A 565 -22.62 -14.84 13.99
C CYS A 565 -23.78 -14.22 14.76
N LYS A 566 -24.97 -14.83 14.71
CA LYS A 566 -26.14 -14.39 15.48
C LYS A 566 -25.93 -14.52 16.98
N ALA A 567 -25.35 -15.63 17.43
CA ALA A 567 -24.98 -15.85 18.81
C ALA A 567 -23.93 -14.82 19.28
N SER A 568 -22.88 -14.60 18.49
CA SER A 568 -21.83 -13.61 18.74
C SER A 568 -22.42 -12.21 18.94
N ASN A 569 -23.29 -11.76 18.03
CA ASN A 569 -24.00 -10.47 18.17
C ASN A 569 -24.94 -10.41 19.39
N SER A 570 -25.49 -11.54 19.82
CA SER A 570 -26.37 -11.60 21.00
C SER A 570 -25.57 -11.48 22.30
N ILE A 571 -24.33 -11.97 22.30
CA ILE A 571 -23.38 -11.87 23.40
C ILE A 571 -22.80 -10.45 23.46
N ASP A 572 -22.35 -9.93 22.32
CA ASP A 572 -21.78 -8.59 22.18
C ASP A 572 -22.37 -7.87 20.95
N PRO A 573 -23.40 -7.02 21.14
CA PRO A 573 -24.01 -6.24 20.06
C PRO A 573 -23.06 -5.22 19.40
N THR A 574 -21.94 -4.89 20.04
CA THR A 574 -20.91 -3.99 19.51
C THR A 574 -19.73 -4.75 18.88
N GLY A 575 -19.80 -6.08 18.87
CA GLY A 575 -18.74 -6.95 18.38
C GLY A 575 -18.61 -6.97 16.85
N PRO A 576 -17.69 -7.79 16.31
CA PRO A 576 -17.36 -7.82 14.88
C PRO A 576 -18.44 -8.45 14.00
N ASN A 577 -19.50 -9.03 14.59
CA ASN A 577 -20.59 -9.65 13.87
C ASN A 577 -21.83 -8.77 13.94
N GLN A 578 -22.14 -8.07 12.85
CA GLN A 578 -23.28 -7.16 12.80
C GLN A 578 -24.37 -7.74 11.89
N PRO A 579 -25.66 -7.57 12.24
CA PRO A 579 -26.75 -7.97 11.36
C PRO A 579 -26.77 -7.09 10.11
N ILE A 580 -26.94 -7.72 8.94
CA ILE A 580 -27.12 -7.08 7.65
C ILE A 580 -28.56 -7.33 7.22
N GLU A 581 -29.40 -6.30 7.33
CA GLU A 581 -30.76 -6.30 6.79
C GLU A 581 -30.69 -6.31 5.26
N LEU A 582 -31.20 -7.36 4.60
CA LEU A 582 -30.99 -7.54 3.16
C LEU A 582 -31.60 -6.42 2.30
N GLY A 583 -32.78 -5.91 2.69
CA GLY A 583 -33.46 -4.87 1.93
C GLY A 583 -33.86 -5.31 0.52
N LYS A 584 -33.66 -4.44 -0.48
CA LYS A 584 -34.02 -4.71 -1.88
C LYS A 584 -33.06 -5.76 -2.48
N CYS A 585 -33.61 -6.85 -3.02
CA CYS A 585 -32.85 -7.79 -3.85
C CYS A 585 -32.69 -7.21 -5.26
N TYR A 586 -31.44 -7.04 -5.70
CA TYR A 586 -31.10 -6.56 -7.04
C TYR A 586 -30.97 -7.70 -8.04
N ASP A 587 -30.31 -8.77 -7.63
CA ASP A 587 -30.15 -9.98 -8.45
C ASP A 587 -30.09 -11.20 -7.53
N GLU A 588 -31.10 -12.06 -7.61
CA GLU A 588 -31.19 -13.28 -6.79
C GLU A 588 -30.27 -14.40 -7.30
N GLU A 589 -29.92 -14.39 -8.59
CA GLU A 589 -29.09 -15.40 -9.24
C GLU A 589 -27.62 -15.25 -8.85
N VAL A 590 -27.10 -14.03 -8.92
CA VAL A 590 -25.73 -13.67 -8.50
C VAL A 590 -25.65 -13.43 -6.99
N GLY A 591 -26.76 -12.96 -6.41
CA GLY A 591 -26.89 -12.70 -4.99
C GLY A 591 -26.43 -11.30 -4.60
N TYR A 592 -27.07 -10.28 -5.15
CA TYR A 592 -26.92 -8.88 -4.74
C TYR A 592 -28.14 -8.38 -3.98
N TRP A 593 -27.89 -7.84 -2.80
CA TRP A 593 -28.88 -7.18 -1.96
C TRP A 593 -28.36 -5.78 -1.59
N GLN A 594 -29.29 -4.84 -1.39
CA GLN A 594 -28.96 -3.50 -0.91
C GLN A 594 -28.11 -3.56 0.37
N GLY A 595 -28.54 -4.34 1.35
CA GLY A 595 -27.84 -4.44 2.63
C GLY A 595 -26.42 -4.98 2.52
N THR A 596 -26.20 -5.99 1.68
CA THR A 596 -24.86 -6.58 1.51
C THR A 596 -23.91 -5.61 0.81
N ILE A 597 -24.41 -4.84 -0.16
CA ILE A 597 -23.65 -3.80 -0.86
C ILE A 597 -23.31 -2.65 0.10
N ASP A 598 -24.30 -2.06 0.76
CA ASP A 598 -24.12 -0.91 1.64
C ASP A 598 -23.17 -1.22 2.80
N TYR A 599 -23.40 -2.36 3.45
CA TYR A 599 -22.59 -2.75 4.59
C TYR A 599 -21.15 -3.01 4.15
N THR A 600 -20.95 -3.74 3.05
CA THR A 600 -19.59 -4.08 2.59
C THR A 600 -18.84 -2.83 2.14
N LYS A 601 -19.48 -1.90 1.42
CA LYS A 601 -18.89 -0.61 1.04
C LYS A 601 -18.47 0.20 2.26
N SER A 602 -19.33 0.29 3.27
CA SER A 602 -19.02 1.00 4.52
C SER A 602 -17.92 0.33 5.33
N ALA A 603 -18.00 -0.98 5.52
CA ALA A 603 -17.09 -1.74 6.40
C ALA A 603 -15.73 -2.05 5.77
N SER A 604 -15.59 -1.92 4.44
CA SER A 604 -14.33 -2.03 3.69
C SER A 604 -13.68 -0.67 3.40
N HIS A 605 -14.10 0.39 4.08
CA HIS A 605 -13.59 1.76 3.88
C HIS A 605 -13.76 2.29 2.45
N GLY A 606 -14.74 1.78 1.70
CA GLY A 606 -15.01 2.15 0.32
C GLY A 606 -14.19 1.39 -0.73
N VAL A 607 -13.34 0.44 -0.33
CA VAL A 607 -12.51 -0.35 -1.26
C VAL A 607 -13.34 -1.39 -2.02
N VAL A 608 -14.31 -2.02 -1.36
CA VAL A 608 -15.17 -3.04 -1.95
C VAL A 608 -16.56 -2.45 -2.20
N GLU A 609 -16.86 -2.14 -3.46
CA GLU A 609 -18.13 -1.50 -3.82
C GLU A 609 -19.32 -2.46 -3.80
N LYS A 610 -19.13 -3.71 -4.27
CA LYS A 610 -20.17 -4.72 -4.39
C LYS A 610 -19.61 -6.10 -4.05
N VAL A 611 -20.43 -6.97 -3.48
CA VAL A 611 -20.09 -8.39 -3.26
C VAL A 611 -21.21 -9.27 -3.75
N SER A 612 -20.86 -10.24 -4.60
CA SER A 612 -21.76 -11.32 -4.99
C SER A 612 -21.74 -12.45 -3.96
N MET A 613 -22.91 -12.97 -3.65
CA MET A 613 -23.04 -14.10 -2.73
C MET A 613 -22.83 -15.45 -3.43
N TYR A 614 -23.02 -15.54 -4.75
CA TYR A 614 -23.09 -16.82 -5.46
C TYR A 614 -22.25 -16.92 -6.73
N SER A 615 -21.35 -15.97 -7.00
CA SER A 615 -20.40 -16.05 -8.12
C SER A 615 -18.95 -15.94 -7.67
N ILE A 616 -18.06 -16.70 -8.31
CA ILE A 616 -16.61 -16.51 -8.24
C ILE A 616 -16.12 -15.57 -9.34
N MET A 617 -16.87 -15.42 -10.43
CA MET A 617 -16.46 -14.66 -11.61
C MET A 617 -16.84 -13.19 -11.53
N GLU A 618 -17.93 -12.87 -10.84
CA GLU A 618 -18.46 -11.50 -10.75
C GLU A 618 -18.39 -11.00 -9.30
N ASN A 619 -17.62 -9.94 -9.06
CA ASN A 619 -17.47 -9.28 -7.75
C ASN A 619 -17.41 -10.26 -6.55
N PRO A 620 -16.51 -11.27 -6.56
CA PRO A 620 -16.48 -12.26 -5.50
C PRO A 620 -16.17 -11.60 -4.15
N MET A 621 -16.65 -12.19 -3.06
CA MET A 621 -16.27 -11.78 -1.72
C MET A 621 -14.74 -11.86 -1.57
N THR A 622 -14.16 -10.82 -0.99
CA THR A 622 -12.73 -10.79 -0.68
C THR A 622 -12.35 -11.90 0.30
N ALA A 623 -11.07 -12.23 0.41
CA ALA A 623 -10.60 -13.16 1.44
C ALA A 623 -9.48 -12.55 2.28
N CYS A 624 -9.50 -12.80 3.59
CA CYS A 624 -8.44 -12.32 4.48
C CYS A 624 -7.17 -13.16 4.38
N GLY A 625 -7.26 -14.45 4.69
CA GLY A 625 -6.10 -15.35 4.75
C GLY A 625 -6.29 -16.60 5.58
N CYS A 626 -7.41 -16.74 6.30
CA CYS A 626 -7.72 -17.89 7.16
C CYS A 626 -8.56 -18.99 6.50
N PHE A 627 -8.78 -18.93 5.18
CA PHE A 627 -9.59 -19.91 4.44
C PHE A 627 -9.07 -21.35 4.53
N GLU A 628 -9.98 -22.33 4.62
CA GLU A 628 -9.63 -23.76 4.64
C GLU A 628 -9.24 -24.28 3.25
N ALA A 629 -9.86 -23.73 2.20
CA ALA A 629 -9.60 -24.08 0.82
C ALA A 629 -9.65 -22.85 -0.10
N ILE A 630 -9.03 -22.96 -1.28
CA ILE A 630 -9.07 -21.95 -2.34
C ILE A 630 -9.76 -22.57 -3.55
N LEU A 631 -10.73 -21.85 -4.11
CA LEU A 631 -11.18 -22.08 -5.48
C LEU A 631 -10.34 -21.27 -6.45
N MET A 632 -10.02 -21.87 -7.59
CA MET A 632 -9.43 -21.19 -8.72
C MET A 632 -10.07 -21.66 -10.02
N TYR A 633 -10.49 -20.71 -10.86
CA TYR A 633 -11.00 -20.94 -12.20
C TYR A 633 -9.87 -21.34 -13.16
N ILE A 634 -10.13 -22.34 -14.01
CA ILE A 634 -9.25 -22.78 -15.10
C ILE A 634 -9.99 -22.57 -16.43
N PRO A 635 -9.60 -21.55 -17.22
CA PRO A 635 -10.22 -21.25 -18.50
C PRO A 635 -10.24 -22.42 -19.49
N GLU A 636 -9.16 -23.19 -19.57
CA GLU A 636 -8.96 -24.25 -20.56
C GLU A 636 -9.93 -25.43 -20.43
N VAL A 637 -10.64 -25.52 -19.31
CA VAL A 637 -11.65 -26.56 -19.02
C VAL A 637 -12.97 -25.98 -18.53
N GLU A 638 -13.12 -24.65 -18.51
CA GLU A 638 -14.33 -23.94 -18.07
C GLU A 638 -14.85 -24.44 -16.71
N GLY A 639 -13.91 -24.68 -15.78
CA GLY A 639 -14.17 -25.29 -14.48
C GLY A 639 -13.29 -24.71 -13.38
N VAL A 640 -13.51 -25.17 -12.15
CA VAL A 640 -12.78 -24.71 -10.96
C VAL A 640 -12.02 -25.86 -10.30
N ILE A 641 -10.87 -25.55 -9.71
CA ILE A 641 -10.14 -26.45 -8.84
C ILE A 641 -10.34 -26.06 -7.38
N VAL A 642 -10.32 -27.04 -6.49
CA VAL A 642 -10.41 -26.80 -5.05
C VAL A 642 -9.15 -27.33 -4.36
N VAL A 643 -8.40 -26.41 -3.77
CA VAL A 643 -7.10 -26.70 -3.14
C VAL A 643 -7.21 -26.53 -1.63
N SER A 644 -6.97 -27.60 -0.87
CA SER A 644 -6.99 -27.56 0.59
C SER A 644 -5.71 -26.94 1.16
N ARG A 645 -5.81 -26.21 2.27
CA ARG A 645 -4.67 -25.69 3.04
C ARG A 645 -3.66 -26.77 3.45
N GLU A 646 -4.15 -27.97 3.72
CA GLU A 646 -3.33 -29.11 4.13
C GLU A 646 -2.59 -29.76 2.94
N ASP A 647 -2.96 -29.42 1.70
CA ASP A 647 -2.31 -29.95 0.51
C ASP A 647 -1.00 -29.20 0.22
N THR A 648 0.10 -29.94 0.26
CA THR A 648 1.45 -29.42 -0.03
C THR A 648 1.94 -29.76 -1.43
N GLY A 649 1.11 -30.46 -2.21
CA GLY A 649 1.35 -30.84 -3.59
C GLY A 649 1.27 -29.67 -4.57
N MET A 650 1.61 -29.97 -5.82
CA MET A 650 1.41 -29.03 -6.92
C MET A 650 0.00 -29.22 -7.48
N THR A 651 -0.65 -28.12 -7.84
CA THR A 651 -1.93 -28.14 -8.54
C THR A 651 -1.71 -28.19 -10.06
N PRO A 652 -2.75 -28.52 -10.86
CA PRO A 652 -2.69 -28.43 -12.33
C PRO A 652 -2.20 -27.07 -12.85
N MET A 653 -2.38 -26.01 -12.07
CA MET A 653 -1.97 -24.64 -12.39
C MET A 653 -0.49 -24.35 -12.10
N GLY A 654 0.32 -25.35 -11.75
CA GLY A 654 1.75 -25.16 -11.45
C GLY A 654 2.02 -24.37 -10.18
N MET A 655 1.01 -24.18 -9.33
CA MET A 655 1.09 -23.45 -8.07
C MET A 655 0.75 -24.34 -6.87
N LYS A 656 1.37 -24.06 -5.72
CA LYS A 656 1.00 -24.66 -4.42
C LYS A 656 -0.07 -23.82 -3.73
N PHE A 657 -0.74 -24.39 -2.74
CA PHE A 657 -1.67 -23.65 -1.87
C PHE A 657 -1.08 -22.34 -1.34
N SER A 658 0.18 -22.35 -0.87
CA SER A 658 0.83 -21.15 -0.32
C SER A 658 0.95 -20.00 -1.33
N THR A 659 1.15 -20.31 -2.61
CA THR A 659 1.23 -19.32 -3.69
C THR A 659 -0.16 -18.77 -4.00
N LEU A 660 -1.15 -19.66 -4.13
CA LEU A 660 -2.54 -19.29 -4.35
C LEU A 660 -3.10 -18.46 -3.19
N ALA A 661 -2.70 -18.74 -1.96
CA ALA A 661 -3.14 -18.00 -0.79
C ALA A 661 -2.69 -16.53 -0.83
N GLY A 662 -1.53 -16.24 -1.42
CA GLY A 662 -1.06 -14.87 -1.66
C GLY A 662 -1.89 -14.12 -2.71
N MET A 663 -2.49 -14.84 -3.67
CA MET A 663 -3.37 -14.24 -4.69
C MET A 663 -4.81 -14.06 -4.20
N ALA A 664 -5.28 -14.94 -3.31
CA ALA A 664 -6.65 -14.93 -2.80
C ALA A 664 -6.82 -14.03 -1.56
N GLY A 665 -5.76 -13.89 -0.75
CA GLY A 665 -5.79 -13.19 0.54
C GLY A 665 -5.60 -11.67 0.44
N GLY A 666 -5.60 -11.00 1.60
CA GLY A 666 -5.30 -9.57 1.71
C GLY A 666 -6.50 -8.63 1.59
N GLY A 667 -7.72 -9.14 1.44
CA GLY A 667 -8.92 -8.30 1.33
C GLY A 667 -9.16 -7.73 -0.07
N VAL A 668 -8.56 -8.31 -1.12
CA VAL A 668 -8.74 -7.90 -2.52
C VAL A 668 -9.83 -8.74 -3.19
N GLN A 669 -10.58 -8.16 -4.14
CA GLN A 669 -11.50 -8.90 -5.00
C GLN A 669 -10.76 -9.45 -6.20
N THR A 670 -10.69 -10.77 -6.32
CA THR A 670 -9.97 -11.45 -7.41
C THR A 670 -10.94 -12.34 -8.20
N PRO A 671 -11.59 -11.84 -9.26
CA PRO A 671 -12.43 -12.65 -10.13
C PRO A 671 -11.75 -13.95 -10.56
N GLY A 672 -12.43 -15.08 -10.36
CA GLY A 672 -11.90 -16.42 -10.63
C GLY A 672 -11.08 -17.04 -9.50
N VAL A 673 -10.78 -16.33 -8.41
CA VAL A 673 -10.07 -16.87 -7.23
C VAL A 673 -10.80 -16.50 -5.95
N MET A 674 -11.15 -17.49 -5.12
CA MET A 674 -11.91 -17.23 -3.88
C MET A 674 -11.49 -18.18 -2.75
N GLY A 675 -11.22 -17.62 -1.57
CA GLY A 675 -11.04 -18.40 -0.34
C GLY A 675 -12.38 -18.85 0.23
N ILE A 676 -12.50 -20.13 0.64
CA ILE A 676 -13.73 -20.70 1.20
C ILE A 676 -13.46 -21.59 2.42
N GLY A 677 -14.51 -21.78 3.22
CA GLY A 677 -14.60 -22.89 4.17
C GLY A 677 -15.01 -24.15 3.43
N LYS A 678 -14.46 -25.32 3.79
CA LYS A 678 -14.63 -26.55 2.99
C LYS A 678 -16.09 -27.01 2.89
N TYR A 679 -16.89 -26.73 3.92
CA TYR A 679 -18.31 -27.09 3.95
C TYR A 679 -19.18 -26.23 3.02
N TYR A 680 -18.68 -25.11 2.49
CA TYR A 680 -19.44 -24.30 1.53
C TYR A 680 -19.72 -25.08 0.25
N MET A 681 -18.82 -26.00 -0.14
CA MET A 681 -19.02 -26.89 -1.30
C MET A 681 -20.25 -27.78 -1.20
N LEU A 682 -20.76 -28.02 0.01
CA LEU A 682 -21.98 -28.83 0.21
C LEU A 682 -23.25 -28.03 -0.08
N SER A 683 -23.16 -26.70 -0.09
CA SER A 683 -24.28 -25.79 -0.25
C SER A 683 -24.94 -25.91 -1.63
N PRO A 684 -26.28 -25.83 -1.74
CA PRO A 684 -26.95 -25.61 -3.02
C PRO A 684 -26.59 -24.26 -3.66
N LYS A 685 -26.19 -23.26 -2.87
CA LYS A 685 -25.77 -21.91 -3.31
C LYS A 685 -24.26 -21.80 -3.57
N PHE A 686 -23.52 -22.91 -3.50
CA PHE A 686 -22.09 -22.95 -3.82
C PHE A 686 -21.86 -22.53 -5.26
N ILE A 687 -21.28 -21.34 -5.49
CA ILE A 687 -21.06 -20.74 -6.82
C ILE A 687 -22.20 -21.01 -7.83
N SER A 688 -23.45 -20.92 -7.35
CA SER A 688 -24.61 -21.39 -8.10
C SER A 688 -24.86 -20.58 -9.37
N ALA A 689 -24.45 -19.31 -9.37
CA ALA A 689 -24.46 -18.45 -10.55
C ALA A 689 -23.57 -19.00 -11.66
N ASP A 690 -22.47 -19.66 -11.31
CA ASP A 690 -21.47 -20.12 -12.29
C ASP A 690 -21.62 -21.60 -12.66
N GLY A 691 -22.64 -22.29 -12.12
CA GLY A 691 -22.94 -23.68 -12.44
C GLY A 691 -22.68 -24.68 -11.31
N GLY A 692 -22.31 -24.19 -10.13
CA GLY A 692 -22.30 -24.96 -8.90
C GLY A 692 -21.25 -26.06 -8.82
N PHE A 693 -21.55 -27.11 -8.04
CA PHE A 693 -20.62 -28.20 -7.76
C PHE A 693 -20.13 -28.94 -9.02
N LYS A 694 -20.94 -28.94 -10.09
CA LYS A 694 -20.59 -29.54 -11.39
C LYS A 694 -19.40 -28.85 -12.09
N ARG A 695 -19.04 -27.63 -11.67
CA ARG A 695 -17.84 -26.93 -12.17
C ARG A 695 -16.55 -27.43 -11.54
N ILE A 696 -16.58 -28.16 -10.43
CA ILE A 696 -15.35 -28.68 -9.83
C ILE A 696 -14.77 -29.74 -10.76
N VAL A 697 -13.56 -29.53 -11.25
CA VAL A 697 -12.88 -30.45 -12.18
C VAL A 697 -11.68 -31.15 -11.54
N TRP A 698 -11.12 -30.56 -10.48
CA TRP A 698 -10.00 -31.11 -9.71
C TRP A 698 -10.15 -30.74 -8.23
N MET A 699 -9.77 -31.65 -7.35
CA MET A 699 -9.80 -31.43 -5.90
C MET A 699 -8.58 -32.04 -5.23
N SER A 700 -8.04 -31.36 -4.20
CA SER A 700 -7.01 -31.95 -3.34
C SER A 700 -7.46 -33.31 -2.80
N LYS A 701 -6.61 -34.33 -2.93
CA LYS A 701 -6.98 -35.71 -2.59
C LYS A 701 -7.41 -35.87 -1.13
N ASN A 702 -6.67 -35.26 -0.21
CA ASN A 702 -6.99 -35.27 1.21
C ASN A 702 -8.40 -34.71 1.50
N LEU A 703 -8.79 -33.65 0.79
CA LEU A 703 -10.12 -33.05 0.91
C LEU A 703 -11.19 -33.99 0.35
N LYS A 704 -10.96 -34.54 -0.84
CA LYS A 704 -11.87 -35.47 -1.51
C LYS A 704 -12.10 -36.76 -0.71
N ASP A 705 -11.05 -37.30 -0.09
CA ASP A 705 -11.13 -38.51 0.71
C ASP A 705 -11.75 -38.25 2.09
N SER A 706 -11.43 -37.12 2.73
CA SER A 706 -11.97 -36.78 4.06
C SER A 706 -13.44 -36.39 4.04
N MET A 707 -13.94 -35.80 2.95
CA MET A 707 -15.35 -35.39 2.79
C MET A 707 -16.14 -36.27 1.81
N ARG A 708 -15.65 -37.49 1.52
CA ARG A 708 -16.24 -38.33 0.46
C ARG A 708 -17.73 -38.59 0.68
N GLY A 709 -18.17 -38.82 1.93
CA GLY A 709 -19.57 -39.12 2.23
C GLY A 709 -20.49 -37.93 1.95
N GLU A 710 -20.07 -36.75 2.38
CA GLU A 710 -20.81 -35.50 2.23
C GLU A 710 -20.85 -35.04 0.77
N LEU A 711 -19.71 -35.11 0.07
CA LEU A 711 -19.64 -34.74 -1.34
C LEU A 711 -20.40 -35.75 -2.22
N GLN A 712 -20.51 -37.01 -1.80
CA GLN A 712 -21.34 -38.00 -2.50
C GLN A 712 -22.82 -37.63 -2.43
N ALA A 713 -23.30 -37.11 -1.29
CA ALA A 713 -24.66 -36.61 -1.17
C ALA A 713 -24.92 -35.42 -2.11
N VAL A 714 -23.91 -34.57 -2.34
CA VAL A 714 -23.99 -33.50 -3.34
C VAL A 714 -24.06 -34.07 -4.75
N ALA A 715 -23.22 -35.04 -5.10
CA ALA A 715 -23.25 -35.71 -6.40
C ALA A 715 -24.61 -36.37 -6.69
N ASP A 716 -25.21 -37.01 -5.68
CA ASP A 716 -26.55 -37.59 -5.76
C ASP A 716 -27.63 -36.51 -5.94
N ARG A 717 -27.51 -35.36 -5.25
CA ARG A 717 -28.40 -34.20 -5.40
C ARG A 717 -28.35 -33.59 -6.80
N GLU A 718 -27.16 -33.47 -7.38
CA GLU A 718 -26.95 -32.97 -8.74
C GLU A 718 -27.42 -33.97 -9.82
N GLY A 719 -27.80 -35.19 -9.43
CA GLY A 719 -28.27 -36.24 -10.34
C GLY A 719 -27.15 -36.95 -11.09
N ILE A 720 -25.90 -36.85 -10.62
CA ILE A 720 -24.70 -37.47 -11.21
C ILE A 720 -23.95 -38.26 -10.12
N PRO A 721 -24.43 -39.45 -9.72
CA PRO A 721 -23.87 -40.20 -8.58
C PRO A 721 -22.38 -40.55 -8.71
N ASP A 722 -21.85 -40.65 -9.94
CA ASP A 722 -20.43 -40.93 -10.19
C ASP A 722 -19.58 -39.66 -10.36
N LEU A 723 -20.13 -38.45 -10.13
CA LEU A 723 -19.43 -37.17 -10.34
C LEU A 723 -18.10 -37.09 -9.59
N LEU A 724 -18.06 -37.58 -8.35
CA LEU A 724 -16.82 -37.61 -7.56
C LEU A 724 -15.70 -38.42 -8.25
N ASP A 725 -16.04 -39.52 -8.92
CA ASP A 725 -15.06 -40.34 -9.64
C ASP A 725 -14.66 -39.71 -10.99
N ARG A 726 -15.43 -38.73 -11.47
CA ARG A 726 -15.12 -37.92 -12.66
C ARG A 726 -14.22 -36.72 -12.33
N ILE A 727 -14.23 -36.21 -11.11
CA ILE A 727 -13.34 -35.13 -10.63
C ILE A 727 -11.90 -35.66 -10.48
N ALA A 728 -10.90 -34.95 -11.01
CA ALA A 728 -9.49 -35.31 -10.86
C ALA A 728 -8.93 -34.99 -9.47
N ASP A 729 -7.74 -35.51 -9.13
CA ASP A 729 -7.04 -35.18 -7.89
C ASP A 729 -5.51 -35.15 -8.08
N GLY A 730 -4.78 -34.68 -7.08
CA GLY A 730 -3.32 -34.50 -7.17
C GLY A 730 -2.48 -35.76 -7.29
N GLU A 731 -3.06 -36.97 -7.17
CA GLU A 731 -2.36 -38.22 -7.48
C GLU A 731 -2.54 -38.64 -8.94
N SER A 732 -3.67 -38.28 -9.55
CA SER A 732 -4.01 -38.67 -10.93
C SER A 732 -3.63 -37.62 -11.97
N VAL A 733 -3.69 -36.34 -11.62
CA VAL A 733 -3.56 -35.21 -12.54
C VAL A 733 -2.81 -34.07 -11.87
N THR A 734 -1.71 -33.65 -12.48
CA THR A 734 -0.82 -32.59 -11.98
C THR A 734 -0.57 -31.47 -12.99
N THR A 735 -1.04 -31.60 -14.23
CA THR A 735 -1.00 -30.53 -15.25
C THR A 735 -2.37 -30.30 -15.89
N VAL A 736 -2.54 -29.16 -16.56
CA VAL A 736 -3.79 -28.82 -17.27
C VAL A 736 -4.06 -29.78 -18.43
N GLU A 737 -3.03 -30.24 -19.13
CA GLU A 737 -3.18 -31.19 -20.25
C GLU A 737 -3.70 -32.55 -19.74
N GLU A 738 -3.13 -33.05 -18.65
CA GLU A 738 -3.61 -34.27 -17.97
C GLU A 738 -5.07 -34.11 -17.51
N LEU A 739 -5.44 -32.90 -17.04
CA LEU A 739 -6.81 -32.60 -16.63
C LEU A 739 -7.77 -32.64 -17.82
N GLN A 740 -7.42 -32.03 -18.94
CA GLN A 740 -8.25 -32.06 -20.15
C GLN A 740 -8.49 -33.49 -20.66
N GLU A 741 -7.44 -34.32 -20.65
CA GLU A 741 -7.55 -35.74 -21.03
C GLU A 741 -8.43 -36.52 -20.04
N TRP A 742 -8.24 -36.30 -18.74
CA TRP A 742 -9.04 -36.93 -17.68
C TRP A 742 -10.52 -36.61 -17.83
N LEU A 743 -10.87 -35.33 -17.98
CA LEU A 743 -12.26 -34.89 -18.08
C LEU A 743 -12.97 -35.51 -19.29
N LYS A 744 -12.29 -35.59 -20.45
CA LYS A 744 -12.80 -36.28 -21.65
C LYS A 744 -12.96 -37.79 -21.41
N ALA A 745 -11.97 -38.43 -20.80
CA ALA A 745 -12.01 -39.86 -20.53
C ALA A 745 -13.08 -40.26 -19.51
N LYS A 746 -13.39 -39.36 -18.58
CA LYS A 746 -14.39 -39.53 -17.52
C LYS A 746 -15.76 -38.94 -17.85
N ASP A 747 -15.93 -38.35 -19.03
CA ASP A 747 -17.19 -37.73 -19.45
C ASP A 747 -17.68 -36.70 -18.41
N HIS A 748 -16.79 -35.80 -17.98
CA HIS A 748 -17.12 -34.84 -16.92
C HIS A 748 -18.22 -33.85 -17.37
N PRO A 749 -19.24 -33.54 -16.55
CA PRO A 749 -20.37 -32.69 -16.95
C PRO A 749 -19.97 -31.29 -17.42
N VAL A 750 -18.82 -30.78 -16.98
CA VAL A 750 -18.26 -29.49 -17.42
C VAL A 750 -18.13 -29.39 -18.95
N LEU A 751 -17.94 -30.52 -19.64
CA LEU A 751 -17.79 -30.58 -21.10
C LEU A 751 -19.06 -30.17 -21.84
N ASP A 752 -20.22 -30.29 -21.20
CA ASP A 752 -21.53 -29.92 -21.74
C ASP A 752 -22.04 -28.57 -21.21
N MET A 753 -21.25 -27.89 -20.37
CA MET A 753 -21.59 -26.59 -19.79
C MET A 753 -21.06 -25.45 -20.66
N GLY A 754 -21.75 -24.31 -20.65
CA GLY A 754 -21.28 -23.09 -21.33
C GLY A 754 -20.08 -22.46 -20.61
N THR A 755 -19.58 -21.33 -21.13
CA THR A 755 -18.50 -20.59 -20.48
C THR A 755 -18.92 -20.10 -19.09
N MET A 756 -17.95 -20.02 -18.16
CA MET A 756 -18.12 -19.39 -16.86
C MET A 756 -18.00 -17.86 -16.93
N GLN A 757 -17.46 -17.31 -18.02
CA GLN A 757 -17.36 -15.86 -18.17
C GLN A 757 -18.76 -15.20 -18.19
N ARG A 758 -18.91 -14.14 -17.41
CA ARG A 758 -20.14 -13.35 -17.27
C ARG A 758 -19.82 -11.87 -17.43
N GLU A 759 -20.69 -11.15 -18.13
CA GLU A 759 -20.69 -9.69 -18.13
C GLU A 759 -21.36 -9.21 -16.83
N GLU A 760 -20.74 -8.25 -16.14
CA GLU A 760 -21.32 -7.65 -14.95
C GLU A 760 -22.65 -6.98 -15.31
N LYS A 761 -23.72 -7.28 -14.56
CA LYS A 761 -25.00 -6.60 -14.75
C LYS A 761 -24.96 -5.22 -14.10
N GLU A 762 -25.33 -4.19 -14.85
CA GLU A 762 -25.62 -2.87 -14.27
C GLU A 762 -26.78 -2.99 -13.26
N LEU A 763 -26.54 -2.57 -12.02
CA LEU A 763 -27.54 -2.58 -10.95
C LEU A 763 -28.09 -1.16 -10.77
N ASP A 764 -29.42 -1.00 -10.78
CA ASP A 764 -30.11 0.26 -10.45
C ASP A 764 -30.07 0.51 -8.92
N VAL A 765 -28.88 0.76 -8.38
CA VAL A 765 -28.68 1.10 -6.96
C VAL A 765 -29.08 2.57 -6.74
N GLU A 766 -30.05 2.84 -5.87
CA GLU A 766 -30.46 4.21 -5.54
C GLU A 766 -29.36 4.88 -4.70
N GLU A 767 -28.76 5.96 -5.22
CA GLU A 767 -27.78 6.78 -4.48
C GLU A 767 -28.41 7.38 -3.22
N THR A 768 -27.70 7.29 -2.10
CA THR A 768 -28.19 7.81 -0.83
C THR A 768 -28.18 9.34 -0.82
N PRO A 769 -29.02 10.01 0.00
CA PRO A 769 -29.07 11.48 0.06
C PRO A 769 -27.73 12.16 0.43
N ALA A 770 -26.83 11.41 1.10
CA ALA A 770 -25.48 11.87 1.41
C ALA A 770 -24.57 11.91 0.16
N GLU A 771 -24.77 11.01 -0.81
CA GLU A 771 -24.06 11.01 -2.09
C GLU A 771 -24.56 12.15 -3.00
N GLN A 772 -25.86 12.45 -3.00
CA GLN A 772 -26.41 13.57 -3.79
C GLN A 772 -25.85 14.93 -3.39
N ASP A 773 -25.60 15.18 -2.09
CA ASP A 773 -24.98 16.43 -1.63
C ASP A 773 -23.50 16.54 -2.02
N VAL A 774 -22.79 15.42 -2.14
CA VAL A 774 -21.37 15.36 -2.54
C VAL A 774 -21.24 15.47 -4.06
N ILE A 775 -22.08 14.77 -4.81
CA ILE A 775 -22.15 14.84 -6.27
C ILE A 775 -22.62 16.23 -6.71
N ALA A 776 -23.64 16.82 -6.06
CA ALA A 776 -24.09 18.18 -6.36
C ALA A 776 -23.01 19.23 -6.05
N GLN A 777 -22.17 19.00 -5.03
CA GLN A 777 -21.01 19.86 -4.76
C GLN A 777 -19.92 19.69 -5.82
N ALA A 778 -19.66 18.46 -6.27
CA ALA A 778 -18.70 18.18 -7.35
C ALA A 778 -19.16 18.76 -8.69
N GLU A 779 -20.44 18.59 -9.06
CA GLU A 779 -21.04 19.16 -10.27
C GLU A 779 -21.03 20.69 -10.24
N ALA A 780 -21.34 21.31 -9.08
CA ALA A 780 -21.29 22.76 -8.92
C ALA A 780 -19.86 23.34 -9.00
N VAL A 781 -18.84 22.53 -8.69
CA VAL A 781 -17.42 22.89 -8.87
C VAL A 781 -17.03 22.75 -10.35
N ILE A 782 -17.50 21.72 -11.05
CA ILE A 782 -17.25 21.51 -12.48
C ILE A 782 -17.91 22.62 -13.33
N GLU A 783 -19.15 23.02 -13.01
CA GLU A 783 -19.87 24.07 -13.74
C GLU A 783 -19.22 25.45 -13.58
N LYS A 784 -18.68 25.75 -12.39
CA LYS A 784 -17.96 27.01 -12.13
C LYS A 784 -16.58 27.11 -12.80
N VAL A 785 -15.95 25.98 -13.11
CA VAL A 785 -14.65 25.95 -13.80
C VAL A 785 -14.83 26.03 -15.33
N ALA A 786 -16.02 25.72 -15.85
CA ALA A 786 -16.30 25.72 -17.29
C ALA A 786 -16.63 27.10 -17.90
N GLU A 787 -17.09 28.09 -17.11
CA GLU A 787 -17.68 29.33 -17.68
C GLU A 787 -16.76 30.55 -17.87
N GLU A 788 -15.46 30.54 -17.55
CA GLU A 788 -14.61 31.72 -17.81
C GLU A 788 -13.47 31.50 -18.82
N LYS A 789 -13.75 31.86 -20.08
CA LYS A 789 -12.76 32.44 -21.01
C LYS A 789 -13.27 33.76 -21.60
N PRO A 790 -12.39 34.77 -21.80
CA PRO A 790 -12.77 36.18 -21.88
C PRO A 790 -13.23 36.63 -23.27
N ALA A 791 -14.25 37.51 -23.31
CA ALA A 791 -14.68 38.24 -24.51
C ALA A 791 -13.93 39.59 -24.66
N PRO A 792 -13.76 40.13 -25.88
CA PRO A 792 -12.88 41.25 -26.17
C PRO A 792 -13.45 42.62 -25.78
N ALA A 793 -12.55 43.54 -25.42
CA ALA A 793 -12.85 44.89 -24.93
C ALA A 793 -13.41 45.85 -26.00
N PRO A 794 -14.37 46.74 -25.66
CA PRO A 794 -14.71 47.91 -26.46
C PRO A 794 -13.89 49.16 -26.10
N GLU A 795 -13.56 49.96 -27.11
CA GLU A 795 -12.81 51.23 -27.03
C GLU A 795 -13.49 52.34 -26.20
N PRO A 796 -12.71 53.27 -25.59
CA PRO A 796 -13.24 54.32 -24.73
C PRO A 796 -13.65 55.59 -25.50
N LYS A 797 -14.72 56.25 -25.03
CA LYS A 797 -15.06 57.64 -25.38
C LYS A 797 -15.09 58.53 -24.14
N LEU A 798 -14.48 59.69 -24.34
CA LEU A 798 -14.08 60.78 -23.44
C LEU A 798 -15.21 61.49 -22.65
N GLU A 799 -14.90 61.78 -21.38
CA GLU A 799 -14.96 63.06 -20.59
C GLU A 799 -16.16 64.02 -20.73
N PRO A 800 -16.57 64.82 -19.70
CA PRO A 800 -15.73 65.71 -18.87
C PRO A 800 -16.13 65.79 -17.37
N GLU A 801 -15.38 66.22 -16.34
CA GLU A 801 -14.28 67.17 -16.07
C GLU A 801 -14.73 67.95 -14.78
N VAL A 802 -13.76 68.48 -14.03
CA VAL A 802 -13.84 69.55 -13.00
C VAL A 802 -14.11 69.11 -11.54
N GLN A 803 -13.30 69.41 -10.53
CA GLN A 803 -12.00 70.08 -10.34
C GLN A 803 -11.54 69.75 -8.89
N PRO A 804 -10.24 69.57 -8.62
CA PRO A 804 -9.66 69.67 -7.28
C PRO A 804 -8.91 71.01 -7.08
N VAL A 805 -8.32 71.20 -5.87
CA VAL A 805 -7.26 72.16 -5.43
C VAL A 805 -7.80 73.24 -4.45
N PRO A 806 -7.15 73.54 -3.27
CA PRO A 806 -5.72 73.87 -3.17
C PRO A 806 -4.85 73.36 -1.99
N THR A 807 -3.57 73.25 -2.37
CA THR A 807 -2.26 72.99 -1.74
C THR A 807 -1.74 74.14 -0.85
N PRO A 808 -0.71 73.95 0.04
CA PRO A 808 0.73 74.15 -0.33
C PRO A 808 1.76 73.29 0.48
N ILE A 809 2.82 72.64 -0.04
CA ILE A 809 4.08 72.99 -0.78
C ILE A 809 5.33 73.34 0.10
N ALA A 810 6.29 72.39 0.12
CA ALA A 810 7.79 72.43 0.01
C ALA A 810 8.68 73.15 1.08
N PRO A 811 10.05 72.97 1.17
CA PRO A 811 11.04 72.34 0.25
C PRO A 811 12.16 71.44 0.95
N PRO A 812 13.23 70.97 0.26
CA PRO A 812 14.07 69.80 0.63
C PRO A 812 15.39 70.17 1.36
N PRO A 813 16.25 69.17 1.71
CA PRO A 813 17.59 69.23 1.12
C PRO A 813 18.23 67.86 0.75
N SER A 814 18.86 67.86 -0.42
CA SER A 814 20.14 67.25 -0.84
C SER A 814 20.73 66.04 -0.08
N GLY A 815 20.84 64.92 -0.81
CA GLY A 815 22.10 64.24 -1.15
C GLY A 815 22.87 63.48 -0.06
N ILE A 816 22.83 62.15 -0.11
CA ILE A 816 23.99 61.26 0.09
C ILE A 816 23.89 60.15 -0.97
N THR A 817 25.03 59.86 -1.59
CA THR A 817 25.28 59.10 -2.80
C THR A 817 25.08 57.58 -2.68
N GLU A 818 24.96 56.93 -3.83
CA GLU A 818 24.95 55.49 -4.14
C GLU A 818 26.14 54.66 -3.60
N ASP A 819 26.87 55.13 -2.58
CA ASP A 819 28.23 54.66 -2.26
C ASP A 819 28.37 53.93 -0.90
N ARG A 820 27.29 53.35 -0.37
CA ARG A 820 27.33 52.57 0.89
C ARG A 820 26.78 51.14 0.85
N ALA A 821 26.01 50.76 -0.16
CA ALA A 821 25.63 49.37 -0.38
C ALA A 821 26.77 48.57 -1.06
N GLU A 822 27.56 49.25 -1.90
CA GLU A 822 28.69 48.64 -2.61
C GLU A 822 29.92 48.39 -1.69
N ASN A 823 30.00 49.07 -0.54
CA ASN A 823 31.11 48.90 0.41
C ASN A 823 30.92 47.74 1.41
N ALA A 824 29.68 47.29 1.68
CA ALA A 824 29.44 46.09 2.50
C ALA A 824 29.64 44.81 1.69
N VAL A 825 29.21 44.82 0.43
CA VAL A 825 29.38 43.69 -0.51
C VAL A 825 30.86 43.52 -0.90
N ASN A 826 31.62 44.60 -1.04
CA ASN A 826 33.07 44.53 -1.29
C ASN A 826 33.92 44.17 -0.05
N MET A 827 33.39 44.23 1.18
CA MET A 827 34.05 43.71 2.38
C MET A 827 33.94 42.18 2.49
N LEU A 828 32.79 41.62 2.12
CA LEU A 828 32.56 40.16 2.07
C LEU A 828 33.28 39.50 0.89
N ARG A 829 33.34 40.17 -0.26
CA ARG A 829 34.14 39.70 -1.41
C ARG A 829 35.65 39.66 -1.12
N ARG A 830 36.19 40.62 -0.35
CA ARG A 830 37.61 40.63 0.04
C ARG A 830 37.98 39.58 1.11
N ALA A 831 37.02 39.17 1.94
CA ALA A 831 37.21 38.06 2.87
C ALA A 831 37.22 36.70 2.14
N LEU A 832 36.39 36.54 1.09
CA LEU A 832 36.31 35.30 0.31
C LEU A 832 37.48 35.13 -0.68
N PHE A 833 37.98 36.23 -1.26
CA PHE A 833 39.19 36.23 -2.09
C PHE A 833 40.48 36.00 -1.27
N ALA A 834 40.48 36.28 0.03
CA ALA A 834 41.59 35.95 0.93
C ALA A 834 41.61 34.46 1.31
N ALA A 835 40.44 33.80 1.37
CA ALA A 835 40.34 32.36 1.62
C ALA A 835 40.68 31.50 0.39
N LEU A 836 40.37 31.98 -0.82
CA LEU A 836 40.69 31.27 -2.08
C LEU A 836 42.14 31.46 -2.56
N ALA A 837 42.85 32.45 -2.02
CA ALA A 837 44.30 32.60 -2.24
C ALA A 837 45.15 31.61 -1.42
N GLU A 838 44.57 30.86 -0.47
CA GLU A 838 45.26 29.80 0.29
C GLU A 838 45.22 28.41 -0.38
N LEU A 839 44.48 28.21 -1.49
CA LEU A 839 44.39 26.91 -2.15
C LEU A 839 44.88 26.84 -3.61
N GLY A 840 45.34 27.96 -4.19
CA GLY A 840 46.21 27.99 -5.37
C GLY A 840 45.66 27.41 -6.69
N GLY A 841 45.46 28.27 -7.69
CA GLY A 841 45.41 27.85 -9.10
C GLY A 841 44.46 28.65 -9.99
N ILE A 842 44.93 29.79 -10.49
CA ILE A 842 44.33 30.55 -11.60
C ILE A 842 45.15 30.22 -12.85
N ASP A 843 44.49 30.06 -14.00
CA ASP A 843 44.88 30.58 -15.34
C ASP A 843 43.97 29.92 -16.38
N GLY A 844 43.29 30.58 -17.32
CA GLY A 844 43.23 31.97 -17.74
C GLY A 844 42.34 31.96 -18.99
N LEU A 845 41.17 32.60 -18.89
CA LEU A 845 40.18 32.74 -19.98
C LEU A 845 40.36 34.11 -20.63
N GLU A 846 40.65 34.12 -21.93
CA GLU A 846 40.32 35.19 -22.88
C GLU A 846 40.08 34.53 -24.25
N ALA A 847 39.25 34.98 -25.18
CA ALA A 847 38.06 35.83 -25.22
C ALA A 847 37.59 35.81 -26.70
N TYR A 848 36.32 36.15 -26.93
CA TYR A 848 35.79 36.86 -28.12
C TYR A 848 35.15 36.09 -29.30
N GLN A 849 33.81 36.12 -29.26
CA GLN A 849 32.75 36.48 -30.23
C GLN A 849 32.66 35.97 -31.71
N PRO A 850 31.41 35.77 -32.21
CA PRO A 850 31.04 35.19 -33.52
C PRO A 850 30.58 36.28 -34.53
N PRO A 851 29.82 36.03 -35.64
CA PRO A 851 29.66 34.86 -36.55
C PRO A 851 29.77 35.27 -38.06
N ALA A 852 29.69 34.30 -39.01
CA ALA A 852 28.92 34.45 -40.27
C ALA A 852 28.79 33.15 -41.09
N ILE A 853 27.55 32.89 -41.54
CA ILE A 853 27.00 31.91 -42.51
C ILE A 853 27.26 32.45 -43.97
N PRO A 854 26.99 31.84 -45.16
CA PRO A 854 26.51 30.49 -45.58
C PRO A 854 27.20 29.85 -46.84
N ALA A 855 26.87 28.58 -47.14
CA ALA A 855 26.13 28.13 -48.34
C ALA A 855 26.40 26.66 -48.75
N MET A 856 25.32 25.94 -49.07
CA MET A 856 25.22 24.65 -49.78
C MET A 856 25.65 24.78 -51.27
N PRO A 857 25.61 23.77 -52.20
CA PRO A 857 25.05 22.40 -52.15
C PRO A 857 25.79 21.31 -53.00
N GLN A 858 25.18 20.11 -53.05
CA GLN A 858 25.11 19.11 -54.15
C GLN A 858 25.99 17.84 -54.11
N GLY A 859 25.31 16.69 -54.24
CA GLY A 859 25.68 15.66 -55.21
C GLY A 859 25.62 14.20 -54.74
N GLU A 860 24.47 13.54 -54.88
CA GLU A 860 24.37 12.07 -55.03
C GLU A 860 24.98 11.63 -56.37
N PRO A 861 25.55 10.40 -56.52
CA PRO A 861 24.70 9.29 -56.98
C PRO A 861 25.11 7.82 -56.61
N ALA A 862 24.06 6.99 -56.64
CA ALA A 862 23.94 5.66 -57.27
C ALA A 862 24.22 4.36 -56.48
N GLN A 863 23.14 3.56 -56.46
CA GLN A 863 22.92 2.20 -55.96
C GLN A 863 23.63 1.09 -56.74
N ALA A 864 23.76 -0.07 -56.11
CA ALA A 864 23.83 -1.37 -56.77
C ALA A 864 22.80 -2.34 -56.12
N VAL A 865 22.08 -3.08 -56.97
CA VAL A 865 20.95 -3.97 -56.66
C VAL A 865 21.39 -5.44 -56.75
N GLU A 866 20.88 -6.30 -55.87
CA GLU A 866 20.94 -7.78 -55.95
C GLU A 866 19.58 -8.40 -55.53
N PRO A 867 19.27 -9.68 -55.85
CA PRO A 867 18.08 -10.08 -56.60
C PRO A 867 16.94 -10.72 -55.77
N GLU A 868 15.73 -10.63 -56.31
CA GLU A 868 14.45 -11.03 -55.69
C GLU A 868 14.24 -12.55 -55.50
N LYS A 869 13.67 -12.91 -54.34
CA LYS A 869 13.05 -14.20 -53.99
C LYS A 869 11.53 -14.17 -54.21
N PRO A 870 10.86 -15.32 -54.40
CA PRO A 870 9.57 -15.41 -55.07
C PRO A 870 8.42 -14.87 -54.22
N VAL A 871 7.74 -13.84 -54.74
CA VAL A 871 6.53 -13.25 -54.16
C VAL A 871 5.34 -14.19 -54.38
N VAL A 872 4.79 -14.75 -53.30
CA VAL A 872 3.42 -15.29 -53.32
C VAL A 872 2.49 -14.10 -53.42
N LYS A 873 1.84 -13.93 -54.57
CA LYS A 873 0.80 -12.91 -54.74
C LYS A 873 -0.42 -13.32 -53.93
N ILE A 874 -0.59 -12.71 -52.76
CA ILE A 874 -1.85 -12.69 -52.03
C ILE A 874 -2.83 -11.90 -52.91
N GLU A 875 -4.00 -12.49 -53.20
CA GLU A 875 -5.05 -11.73 -53.90
C GLU A 875 -5.43 -10.52 -53.05
N PRO A 876 -5.62 -9.32 -53.64
CA PRO A 876 -6.04 -8.17 -52.86
C PRO A 876 -7.34 -8.49 -52.13
N ASP A 877 -7.36 -8.21 -50.83
CA ASP A 877 -8.54 -8.45 -49.99
C ASP A 877 -9.77 -7.82 -50.64
N LYS A 878 -10.80 -8.63 -50.85
CA LYS A 878 -12.11 -8.11 -51.21
C LYS A 878 -12.59 -7.28 -50.03
N THR A 879 -13.02 -6.04 -50.29
CA THR A 879 -13.63 -5.20 -49.25
C THR A 879 -14.72 -6.00 -48.52
N TRP A 880 -14.50 -6.25 -47.24
CA TRP A 880 -15.42 -7.00 -46.37
C TRP A 880 -16.79 -6.33 -46.28
N PHE A 881 -16.85 -5.02 -46.53
CA PHE A 881 -18.08 -4.27 -46.73
C PHE A 881 -18.40 -4.03 -48.21
N ASP A 882 -19.60 -4.46 -48.60
CA ASP A 882 -20.25 -3.97 -49.82
C ASP A 882 -20.52 -2.46 -49.65
N ALA A 883 -20.14 -1.65 -50.65
CA ALA A 883 -20.47 -0.22 -50.71
C ALA A 883 -21.99 0.07 -50.66
N GLN A 884 -22.83 -0.96 -50.79
CA GLN A 884 -24.29 -0.92 -50.65
C GLN A 884 -24.79 -1.29 -49.24
N SER A 885 -23.89 -1.65 -48.30
CA SER A 885 -24.23 -1.93 -46.91
C SER A 885 -24.86 -0.70 -46.26
N LYS A 886 -26.09 -0.86 -45.76
CA LYS A 886 -26.82 0.19 -45.00
C LYS A 886 -26.49 0.17 -43.51
N THR A 887 -25.67 -0.79 -43.06
CA THR A 887 -25.24 -0.91 -41.67
C THR A 887 -24.26 0.22 -41.37
N LYS A 888 -24.68 1.19 -40.54
CA LYS A 888 -23.79 2.24 -40.05
C LYS A 888 -22.81 1.58 -39.09
N ILE A 889 -21.51 1.73 -39.36
CA ILE A 889 -20.45 1.38 -38.40
C ILE A 889 -20.63 2.31 -37.20
N ALA A 890 -20.87 1.72 -36.03
CA ALA A 890 -20.84 2.46 -34.77
C ALA A 890 -19.41 2.99 -34.59
N LYS A 891 -19.29 4.27 -34.28
CA LYS A 891 -18.01 4.91 -34.01
C LYS A 891 -18.02 5.36 -32.58
N GLU A 892 -17.04 4.91 -31.82
CA GLU A 892 -16.80 5.47 -30.49
C GLU A 892 -16.23 6.89 -30.60
N LYS A 893 -16.52 7.71 -29.59
CA LYS A 893 -15.92 9.04 -29.45
C LYS A 893 -14.92 9.00 -28.30
N TRP A 894 -13.68 9.34 -28.62
CA TRP A 894 -12.58 9.39 -27.66
C TRP A 894 -12.27 10.84 -27.31
N ASP A 895 -12.24 11.17 -26.02
CA ASP A 895 -11.95 12.51 -25.52
C ASP A 895 -10.44 12.74 -25.26
N GLY A 896 -9.68 11.65 -25.10
CA GLY A 896 -8.25 11.63 -24.86
C GLY A 896 -7.42 11.22 -26.09
N SER A 897 -6.11 11.41 -25.98
CA SER A 897 -5.13 11.03 -27.01
C SER A 897 -3.80 10.67 -26.38
N VAL A 898 -3.07 9.75 -26.99
CA VAL A 898 -1.72 9.38 -26.57
C VAL A 898 -0.76 10.52 -26.89
N ARG A 899 0.19 10.80 -26.01
CA ARG A 899 1.22 11.83 -26.20
C ARG A 899 2.21 11.43 -27.28
N GLU A 900 2.77 12.42 -27.97
CA GLU A 900 3.91 12.19 -28.87
C GLU A 900 5.21 12.36 -28.09
N ILE A 901 6.11 11.37 -28.17
CA ILE A 901 7.41 11.40 -27.51
C ILE A 901 8.52 11.20 -28.52
N THR A 902 9.50 12.11 -28.51
CA THR A 902 10.64 12.11 -29.45
C THR A 902 11.92 11.66 -28.76
N LEU A 903 12.47 10.54 -29.25
CA LEU A 903 13.71 9.92 -28.80
C LEU A 903 14.89 10.39 -29.67
N GLY A 904 16.03 10.58 -29.01
CA GLY A 904 17.28 11.01 -29.63
C GLY A 904 17.34 12.52 -29.90
N ALA A 905 18.56 13.02 -30.05
CA ALA A 905 18.84 14.40 -30.43
C ALA A 905 19.85 14.45 -31.57
N THR A 906 19.56 15.23 -32.60
CA THR A 906 20.51 15.49 -33.69
C THR A 906 21.57 16.50 -33.28
N ALA A 907 22.60 16.67 -34.11
CA ALA A 907 23.62 17.72 -33.91
C ALA A 907 23.03 19.14 -33.80
N ALA A 908 21.85 19.38 -34.38
CA ALA A 908 21.15 20.67 -34.26
C ALA A 908 20.45 20.86 -32.91
N GLU A 909 20.12 19.76 -32.22
CA GLU A 909 19.41 19.72 -30.94
C GLU A 909 20.36 19.48 -29.75
N GLY A 910 21.65 19.24 -30.03
CA GLY A 910 22.70 19.06 -29.02
C GLY A 910 23.19 17.62 -28.84
N GLY A 911 22.66 16.65 -29.60
CA GLY A 911 23.09 15.24 -29.55
C GLY A 911 23.87 14.80 -30.79
N THR A 912 24.08 13.49 -30.95
CA THR A 912 24.89 12.91 -32.04
C THR A 912 24.11 12.02 -33.00
N ARG A 913 22.79 11.88 -32.81
CA ARG A 913 21.94 11.04 -33.66
C ARG A 913 21.83 11.59 -35.08
N SER A 914 21.65 10.71 -36.08
CA SER A 914 21.46 11.09 -37.49
C SER A 914 20.05 11.62 -37.75
N HIS A 915 19.07 11.12 -36.98
CA HIS A 915 17.68 11.54 -36.97
C HIS A 915 17.04 11.18 -35.62
N THR A 916 15.84 11.71 -35.36
CA THR A 916 15.03 11.39 -34.18
C THR A 916 13.87 10.47 -34.56
N VAL A 917 13.33 9.76 -33.58
CA VAL A 917 12.15 8.90 -33.73
C VAL A 917 11.05 9.40 -32.80
N THR A 918 9.84 9.62 -33.34
CA THR A 918 8.67 10.02 -32.55
C THR A 918 7.64 8.91 -32.54
N ILE A 919 7.18 8.53 -31.35
CA ILE A 919 6.14 7.51 -31.09
C ILE A 919 4.91 8.12 -30.42
N GLY A 920 3.77 7.45 -30.50
CA GLY A 920 2.49 7.87 -29.92
C GLY A 920 1.65 8.79 -30.81
N GLY A 921 0.69 9.51 -30.23
CA GLY A 921 -0.20 10.43 -30.95
C GLY A 921 -1.55 9.84 -31.37
N GLU A 922 -1.84 8.61 -30.97
CA GLU A 922 -3.07 7.89 -31.30
C GLU A 922 -4.30 8.56 -30.68
N THR A 923 -5.40 8.57 -31.44
CA THR A 923 -6.70 9.14 -31.04
C THR A 923 -7.85 8.12 -31.12
N ALA A 924 -7.50 6.85 -31.34
CA ALA A 924 -8.39 5.70 -31.30
C ALA A 924 -7.55 4.44 -31.03
N MET A 925 -8.22 3.30 -30.88
CA MET A 925 -7.55 2.00 -30.78
C MET A 925 -6.68 1.70 -32.01
N PRO A 926 -5.60 0.90 -31.86
CA PRO A 926 -4.64 0.64 -32.93
C PRO A 926 -5.31 0.19 -34.23
N PHE A 927 -4.88 0.81 -35.34
CA PHE A 927 -5.35 0.51 -36.70
C PHE A 927 -6.85 0.71 -36.96
N MET A 928 -7.62 1.25 -36.01
CA MET A 928 -9.00 1.67 -36.22
C MET A 928 -9.07 3.03 -36.95
N HIS A 929 -8.48 3.10 -38.15
CA HIS A 929 -8.36 4.32 -38.97
C HIS A 929 -9.71 4.98 -39.33
N PHE A 930 -10.82 4.27 -39.13
CA PHE A 930 -12.17 4.78 -39.34
C PHE A 930 -12.73 5.54 -38.13
N GLU A 931 -12.20 5.33 -36.92
CA GLU A 931 -12.60 6.00 -35.67
C GLU A 931 -11.71 7.20 -35.33
N GLY A 932 -10.39 7.06 -35.50
CA GLY A 932 -9.42 8.10 -35.19
C GLY A 932 -8.18 8.04 -36.08
N ASN A 933 -7.16 8.81 -35.69
CA ASN A 933 -5.87 8.87 -36.34
C ASN A 933 -4.80 8.10 -35.53
N THR A 934 -3.97 7.35 -36.25
CA THR A 934 -2.70 6.75 -35.78
C THR A 934 -1.58 7.45 -36.56
N PRO A 935 -1.06 8.60 -36.08
CA PRO A 935 -0.16 9.45 -36.86
C PRO A 935 1.27 8.89 -36.96
N ARG A 936 1.69 8.07 -35.98
CA ARG A 936 3.00 7.43 -35.93
C ARG A 936 2.82 5.94 -36.11
N ARG A 937 3.71 5.32 -36.90
CA ARG A 937 3.76 3.87 -36.98
C ARG A 937 4.44 3.34 -35.70
N PRO A 938 4.01 2.20 -35.16
CA PRO A 938 4.79 1.45 -34.19
C PRO A 938 6.22 1.21 -34.70
N VAL A 939 7.20 1.35 -33.81
CA VAL A 939 8.63 1.24 -34.15
C VAL A 939 9.25 0.00 -33.53
N ILE A 940 10.31 -0.50 -34.18
CA ILE A 940 11.00 -1.71 -33.72
C ILE A 940 12.40 -1.36 -33.24
N ALA A 941 12.66 -1.64 -31.98
CA ALA A 941 14.00 -1.67 -31.42
C ALA A 941 14.60 -3.08 -31.50
N ILE A 942 15.93 -3.16 -31.65
CA ILE A 942 16.66 -4.43 -31.55
C ILE A 942 17.50 -4.42 -30.28
N GLU A 943 17.36 -5.49 -29.49
CA GLU A 943 18.17 -5.70 -28.29
C GLU A 943 19.59 -6.11 -28.66
N VAL A 944 20.54 -5.34 -28.15
CA VAL A 944 21.98 -5.63 -28.12
C VAL A 944 22.44 -5.59 -26.65
N ALA A 945 23.55 -6.27 -26.35
CA ALA A 945 24.14 -6.24 -25.02
C ALA A 945 25.56 -5.66 -25.04
N ASP A 946 26.02 -5.23 -23.87
CA ASP A 946 27.38 -4.72 -23.63
C ASP A 946 28.48 -5.76 -23.90
N HIS A 947 28.16 -7.05 -23.77
CA HIS A 947 28.97 -8.16 -24.26
C HIS A 947 28.10 -9.36 -24.68
N ARG A 948 28.72 -10.39 -25.26
CA ARG A 948 28.03 -11.62 -25.68
C ARG A 948 27.30 -12.28 -24.50
N PRO A 949 25.96 -12.44 -24.56
CA PRO A 949 25.20 -13.14 -23.53
C PRO A 949 25.47 -14.65 -23.56
N SER A 950 25.50 -15.27 -22.38
CA SER A 950 25.77 -16.71 -22.23
C SER A 950 24.51 -17.58 -22.28
N ASP A 951 23.33 -16.97 -22.11
CA ASP A 951 22.04 -17.63 -21.88
C ASP A 951 21.09 -17.57 -23.09
N TRP A 952 21.48 -16.83 -24.15
CA TRP A 952 20.73 -16.69 -25.39
C TRP A 952 20.67 -17.99 -26.19
N SER A 953 19.56 -18.19 -26.91
CA SER A 953 19.37 -19.34 -27.81
C SER A 953 20.46 -19.39 -28.88
N SER A 954 20.91 -20.60 -29.25
CA SER A 954 21.94 -20.75 -30.29
C SER A 954 21.49 -20.18 -31.63
N LEU A 955 20.19 -20.15 -31.94
CA LEU A 955 19.66 -19.51 -33.14
C LEU A 955 19.99 -18.00 -33.19
N LEU A 956 19.92 -17.32 -32.03
CA LEU A 956 20.33 -15.91 -31.93
C LEU A 956 21.84 -15.75 -32.02
N VAL A 957 22.59 -16.67 -31.40
CA VAL A 957 24.06 -16.66 -31.47
C VAL A 957 24.54 -16.87 -32.91
N ASP A 958 23.91 -17.77 -33.65
CA ASP A 958 24.26 -18.11 -35.03
C ASP A 958 23.94 -16.96 -36.00
N VAL A 959 22.82 -16.27 -35.82
CA VAL A 959 22.42 -15.17 -36.73
C VAL A 959 23.25 -13.90 -36.53
N TRP A 960 23.63 -13.59 -35.29
CA TRP A 960 24.44 -12.41 -34.98
C TRP A 960 25.95 -12.70 -35.09
N GLY A 961 26.39 -13.89 -34.70
CA GLY A 961 27.78 -14.34 -34.83
C GLY A 961 28.75 -13.49 -34.01
N ASP A 962 29.91 -13.18 -34.59
CA ASP A 962 31.03 -12.49 -33.91
C ASP A 962 30.72 -11.03 -33.55
N VAL A 963 29.70 -10.40 -34.14
CA VAL A 963 29.37 -9.00 -33.83
C VAL A 963 28.90 -8.83 -32.38
N MET A 964 28.39 -9.89 -31.75
CA MET A 964 27.94 -9.85 -30.35
C MET A 964 29.07 -9.60 -29.34
N ASP A 965 30.34 -9.73 -29.75
CA ASP A 965 31.49 -9.50 -28.89
C ASP A 965 31.86 -8.01 -28.76
N ASP A 966 31.27 -7.13 -29.59
CA ASP A 966 31.44 -5.68 -29.48
C ASP A 966 30.09 -4.94 -29.63
N PRO A 967 29.65 -4.18 -28.62
CA PRO A 967 28.33 -3.54 -28.66
C PRO A 967 28.18 -2.52 -29.80
N GLY A 968 29.27 -1.90 -30.27
CA GLY A 968 29.25 -0.98 -31.40
C GLY A 968 29.03 -1.69 -32.74
N GLU A 969 29.79 -2.76 -33.00
CA GLU A 969 29.59 -3.58 -34.20
C GLU A 969 28.22 -4.28 -34.19
N TRP A 970 27.74 -4.70 -33.03
CA TRP A 970 26.40 -5.26 -32.88
C TRP A 970 25.31 -4.21 -33.18
N ALA A 971 25.40 -3.00 -32.63
CA ALA A 971 24.46 -1.93 -32.92
C ALA A 971 24.42 -1.58 -34.42
N LYS A 972 25.57 -1.56 -35.09
CA LYS A 972 25.65 -1.35 -36.55
C LYS A 972 25.02 -2.50 -37.34
N ALA A 973 25.18 -3.74 -36.88
CA ALA A 973 24.50 -4.89 -37.48
C ALA A 973 22.98 -4.82 -37.26
N ALA A 974 22.54 -4.38 -36.08
CA ALA A 974 21.14 -4.17 -35.75
C ALA A 974 20.49 -3.06 -36.60
N GLU A 975 21.17 -1.93 -36.79
CA GLU A 975 20.73 -0.87 -37.72
C GLU A 975 20.56 -1.41 -39.15
N LYS A 976 21.52 -2.23 -39.63
CA LYS A 976 21.42 -2.88 -40.94
C LYS A 976 20.29 -3.92 -41.02
N ALA A 977 19.98 -4.58 -39.90
CA ALA A 977 18.87 -5.53 -39.79
C ALA A 977 17.49 -4.84 -39.74
N GLY A 978 17.46 -3.50 -39.71
CA GLY A 978 16.24 -2.72 -39.75
C GLY A 978 15.75 -2.27 -38.38
N ALA A 979 16.62 -2.10 -37.39
CA ALA A 979 16.23 -1.38 -36.17
C ALA A 979 15.82 0.07 -36.50
N ASP A 980 14.75 0.56 -35.88
CA ASP A 980 14.40 1.98 -35.83
C ASP A 980 15.09 2.69 -34.65
N VAL A 981 15.31 1.94 -33.56
CA VAL A 981 15.93 2.37 -32.31
C VAL A 981 16.86 1.26 -31.83
N ILE A 982 18.00 1.59 -31.23
CA ILE A 982 18.87 0.58 -30.59
C ILE A 982 18.48 0.44 -29.12
N TYR A 983 18.35 -0.79 -28.64
CA TYR A 983 18.12 -1.10 -27.23
C TYR A 983 19.37 -1.79 -26.67
N LEU A 984 20.15 -1.08 -25.87
CA LEU A 984 21.35 -1.62 -25.22
C LEU A 984 20.99 -2.07 -23.80
N LYS A 985 21.05 -3.38 -23.54
CA LYS A 985 20.92 -3.97 -22.20
C LYS A 985 22.30 -4.16 -21.59
N LEU A 986 22.52 -3.56 -20.41
CA LEU A 986 23.74 -3.73 -19.64
C LEU A 986 23.66 -5.02 -18.83
N SER A 987 24.76 -5.76 -18.77
CA SER A 987 24.85 -6.99 -17.99
C SER A 987 25.22 -6.66 -16.53
N LEU A 988 24.78 -7.50 -15.60
CA LEU A 988 25.11 -7.33 -14.18
C LEU A 988 26.60 -7.55 -13.92
N ASP A 989 27.17 -8.54 -14.60
CA ASP A 989 28.56 -8.95 -14.50
C ASP A 989 29.25 -8.85 -15.87
N ASP A 990 30.55 -8.58 -15.86
CA ASP A 990 31.42 -8.59 -17.04
C ASP A 990 31.76 -10.03 -17.50
N VAL A 991 32.52 -10.14 -18.60
CA VAL A 991 32.92 -11.42 -19.20
C VAL A 991 33.74 -12.32 -18.26
N ASP A 992 34.36 -11.76 -17.22
CA ASP A 992 35.14 -12.47 -16.21
C ASP A 992 34.32 -12.78 -14.94
N GLY A 993 33.05 -12.36 -14.89
CA GLY A 993 32.13 -12.57 -13.77
C GLY A 993 32.29 -11.57 -12.63
N ASN A 994 32.90 -10.41 -12.88
CA ASN A 994 32.97 -9.31 -11.92
C ASN A 994 31.82 -8.32 -12.16
N PRO A 995 31.31 -7.62 -11.14
CA PRO A 995 30.26 -6.62 -11.35
C PRO A 995 30.64 -5.57 -12.40
N THR A 996 29.72 -5.27 -13.32
CA THR A 996 29.92 -4.27 -14.37
C THR A 996 30.21 -2.91 -13.77
N THR A 997 31.33 -2.30 -14.15
CA THR A 997 31.73 -0.98 -13.64
C THR A 997 31.10 0.15 -14.46
N LYS A 998 31.02 1.33 -13.84
CA LYS A 998 30.60 2.58 -14.49
C LYS A 998 31.36 2.85 -15.80
N GLU A 999 32.68 2.66 -15.78
CA GLU A 999 33.54 2.90 -16.95
C GLU A 999 33.23 1.94 -18.09
N GLN A 1000 32.96 0.66 -17.77
CA GLN A 1000 32.57 -0.34 -18.76
C GLN A 1000 31.22 0.01 -19.39
N ALA A 1001 30.23 0.37 -18.55
CA ALA A 1001 28.90 0.74 -19.02
C ALA A 1001 28.91 2.01 -19.90
N VAL A 1002 29.65 3.05 -19.48
CA VAL A 1002 29.88 4.26 -20.30
C VAL A 1002 30.60 3.92 -21.61
N GLN A 1003 31.60 3.05 -21.58
CA GLN A 1003 32.32 2.64 -22.78
C GLN A 1003 31.41 1.88 -23.76
N ALA A 1004 30.52 1.02 -23.26
CA ALA A 1004 29.54 0.31 -24.09
C ALA A 1004 28.60 1.30 -24.80
N VAL A 1005 28.03 2.27 -24.07
CA VAL A 1005 27.18 3.31 -24.63
C VAL A 1005 27.94 4.18 -25.64
N ASP A 1006 29.16 4.62 -25.33
CA ASP A 1006 30.01 5.41 -26.24
C ASP A 1006 30.29 4.67 -27.56
N LYS A 1007 30.57 3.36 -27.50
CA LYS A 1007 30.75 2.53 -28.69
C LYS A 1007 29.49 2.48 -29.56
N VAL A 1008 28.33 2.26 -28.94
CA VAL A 1008 27.03 2.23 -29.65
C VAL A 1008 26.73 3.58 -30.29
N LEU A 1009 26.88 4.68 -29.54
CA LEU A 1009 26.63 6.04 -30.04
C LEU A 1009 27.55 6.40 -31.22
N LYS A 1010 28.80 5.95 -31.23
CA LYS A 1010 29.75 6.16 -32.34
C LYS A 1010 29.46 5.28 -33.55
N ALA A 1011 28.93 4.09 -33.34
CA ALA A 1011 28.73 3.10 -34.39
C ALA A 1011 27.38 3.21 -35.12
N SER A 1012 26.34 3.71 -34.44
CA SER A 1012 25.00 3.87 -34.98
C SER A 1012 24.50 5.31 -34.87
N GLY A 1013 23.77 5.77 -35.89
CA GLY A 1013 23.10 7.06 -35.89
C GLY A 1013 21.68 7.05 -35.30
N LEU A 1014 21.16 5.88 -34.92
CA LEU A 1014 19.79 5.73 -34.42
C LEU A 1014 19.65 6.22 -32.96
N PRO A 1015 18.45 6.65 -32.54
CA PRO A 1015 18.14 6.84 -31.12
C PRO A 1015 18.48 5.60 -30.28
N LEU A 1016 18.84 5.83 -29.02
CA LEU A 1016 19.36 4.79 -28.13
C LEU A 1016 18.55 4.72 -26.83
N ILE A 1017 18.15 3.51 -26.49
CA ILE A 1017 17.62 3.10 -25.20
C ILE A 1017 18.76 2.43 -24.44
N VAL A 1018 18.98 2.85 -23.20
CA VAL A 1018 19.96 2.22 -22.33
C VAL A 1018 19.22 1.63 -21.15
N PHE A 1019 19.27 0.31 -21.05
CA PHE A 1019 18.61 -0.47 -20.02
C PHE A 1019 19.65 -1.07 -19.07
N GLY A 1020 19.51 -0.79 -17.78
CA GLY A 1020 20.37 -1.36 -16.75
C GLY A 1020 20.14 -2.88 -16.56
N PRO A 1021 20.97 -3.54 -15.72
CA PRO A 1021 20.87 -4.96 -15.43
C PRO A 1021 19.58 -5.40 -14.71
N GLY A 1022 18.76 -4.45 -14.23
CA GLY A 1022 17.45 -4.72 -13.62
C GLY A 1022 17.51 -4.98 -12.12
N GLN A 1023 18.55 -4.46 -11.45
CA GLN A 1023 18.64 -4.41 -10.00
C GLN A 1023 18.77 -2.94 -9.58
N PRO A 1024 17.99 -2.46 -8.59
CA PRO A 1024 17.94 -1.05 -8.23
C PRO A 1024 19.30 -0.38 -8.00
N ASP A 1025 20.19 -1.00 -7.22
CA ASP A 1025 21.48 -0.38 -6.87
C ASP A 1025 22.44 -0.30 -8.07
N PRO A 1026 22.68 -1.38 -8.84
CA PRO A 1026 23.44 -1.29 -10.08
C PRO A 1026 22.80 -0.34 -11.12
N ASP A 1027 21.47 -0.36 -11.29
CA ASP A 1027 20.78 0.52 -12.24
C ASP A 1027 21.02 2.00 -11.88
N ASN A 1028 20.88 2.35 -10.61
CA ASN A 1028 21.17 3.69 -10.09
C ASN A 1028 22.63 4.09 -10.35
N GLU A 1029 23.57 3.19 -10.09
CA GLU A 1029 25.00 3.49 -10.24
C GLU A 1029 25.39 3.72 -11.70
N LEU A 1030 24.95 2.84 -12.59
CA LEU A 1030 25.36 2.82 -14.00
C LEU A 1030 24.60 3.88 -14.82
N LEU A 1031 23.27 3.97 -14.68
CA LEU A 1031 22.45 4.86 -15.50
C LEU A 1031 22.68 6.33 -15.16
N VAL A 1032 22.98 6.67 -13.90
CA VAL A 1032 23.35 8.04 -13.50
C VAL A 1032 24.66 8.46 -14.16
N GLU A 1033 25.67 7.58 -14.18
CA GLU A 1033 26.95 7.90 -14.84
C GLU A 1033 26.77 8.07 -16.35
N ILE A 1034 25.96 7.21 -16.98
CA ILE A 1034 25.64 7.26 -18.39
C ILE A 1034 24.89 8.55 -18.73
N SER A 1035 23.84 8.87 -17.98
CA SER A 1035 23.08 10.11 -18.13
C SER A 1035 23.99 11.33 -18.06
N ASN A 1036 24.86 11.38 -17.05
CA ASN A 1036 25.80 12.49 -16.85
C ASN A 1036 26.88 12.58 -17.92
N THR A 1037 27.33 11.46 -18.47
CA THR A 1037 28.38 11.44 -19.50
C THR A 1037 27.83 11.89 -20.85
N PHE A 1038 26.60 11.48 -21.18
CA PHE A 1038 25.99 11.69 -22.49
C PHE A 1038 24.86 12.73 -22.46
N LYS A 1039 25.05 13.83 -21.71
CA LYS A 1039 24.05 14.92 -21.59
C LYS A 1039 23.66 15.45 -22.96
N GLY A 1040 22.37 15.66 -23.17
CA GLY A 1040 21.84 16.20 -24.43
C GLY A 1040 21.66 15.19 -25.57
N GLU A 1041 22.03 13.92 -25.40
CA GLU A 1041 21.75 12.87 -26.40
C GLU A 1041 20.26 12.48 -26.47
N ARG A 1042 19.47 12.83 -25.44
CA ARG A 1042 18.06 12.40 -25.29
C ARG A 1042 17.94 10.87 -25.38
N LEU A 1043 18.76 10.17 -24.60
CA LEU A 1043 18.68 8.73 -24.34
C LEU A 1043 17.37 8.41 -23.62
N LEU A 1044 16.81 7.24 -23.90
CA LEU A 1044 15.71 6.69 -23.13
C LEU A 1044 16.28 5.72 -22.08
N LEU A 1045 16.23 6.10 -20.80
CA LEU A 1045 16.86 5.37 -19.71
C LEU A 1045 15.86 4.46 -18.98
N GLY A 1046 16.25 3.21 -18.76
CA GLY A 1046 15.48 2.24 -17.97
C GLY A 1046 16.40 1.27 -17.23
N VAL A 1047 15.90 0.51 -16.26
CA VAL A 1047 14.50 0.47 -15.83
C VAL A 1047 14.25 1.50 -14.73
N CYS A 1048 13.24 2.37 -14.89
CA CYS A 1048 12.67 3.08 -13.74
C CYS A 1048 11.50 2.27 -13.18
N GLU A 1049 11.63 1.80 -11.96
CA GLU A 1049 10.61 1.11 -11.16
C GLU A 1049 10.40 1.87 -9.85
N GLU A 1050 9.38 1.52 -9.08
CA GLU A 1050 9.06 2.15 -7.78
C GLU A 1050 10.29 2.28 -6.85
N LYS A 1051 11.21 1.33 -6.91
CA LYS A 1051 12.40 1.28 -6.03
C LYS A 1051 13.55 2.19 -6.46
N ASN A 1052 13.64 2.59 -7.73
CA ASN A 1052 14.81 3.29 -8.28
C ASN A 1052 14.48 4.51 -9.16
N TYR A 1053 13.20 4.77 -9.46
CA TYR A 1053 12.78 5.85 -10.36
C TYR A 1053 13.35 7.21 -9.95
N ARG A 1054 13.45 7.51 -8.64
CA ARG A 1054 13.90 8.83 -8.17
C ARG A 1054 15.29 9.20 -8.63
N THR A 1055 16.22 8.26 -8.52
CA THR A 1055 17.62 8.49 -8.90
C THR A 1055 17.76 8.64 -10.41
N ILE A 1056 17.11 7.77 -11.17
CA ILE A 1056 17.20 7.78 -12.65
C ILE A 1056 16.48 9.01 -13.22
N VAL A 1057 15.30 9.35 -12.71
CA VAL A 1057 14.53 10.53 -13.12
C VAL A 1057 15.27 11.82 -12.79
N ALA A 1058 15.87 11.93 -11.60
CA ALA A 1058 16.66 13.11 -11.24
C ALA A 1058 17.85 13.31 -12.20
N SER A 1059 18.56 12.23 -12.54
CA SER A 1059 19.65 12.30 -13.52
C SER A 1059 19.12 12.65 -14.92
N ALA A 1060 18.04 12.01 -15.35
CA ALA A 1060 17.42 12.27 -16.65
C ALA A 1060 16.96 13.73 -16.78
N MET A 1061 16.36 14.30 -15.75
CA MET A 1061 15.97 15.72 -15.71
C MET A 1061 17.17 16.65 -15.78
N ALA A 1062 18.23 16.35 -15.03
CA ALA A 1062 19.45 17.17 -15.00
C ALA A 1062 20.18 17.18 -16.35
N ASP A 1063 20.10 16.08 -17.10
CA ASP A 1063 20.89 15.83 -18.30
C ASP A 1063 20.08 15.89 -19.60
N GLY A 1064 18.76 16.10 -19.49
CA GLY A 1064 17.84 16.19 -20.63
C GLY A 1064 17.56 14.84 -21.30
N GLN A 1065 17.53 13.75 -20.53
CA GLN A 1065 17.19 12.40 -20.99
C GLN A 1065 15.69 12.09 -20.80
N LEU A 1066 15.25 10.98 -21.40
CA LEU A 1066 13.92 10.39 -21.22
C LEU A 1066 13.98 9.19 -20.28
N VAL A 1067 12.85 8.76 -19.74
CA VAL A 1067 12.77 7.57 -18.87
C VAL A 1067 11.72 6.57 -19.32
N VAL A 1068 11.99 5.29 -19.05
CA VAL A 1068 11.02 4.18 -19.17
C VAL A 1068 10.47 3.84 -17.79
N THR A 1069 9.17 4.03 -17.57
CA THR A 1069 8.46 3.61 -16.36
C THR A 1069 7.97 2.17 -16.48
N ARG A 1070 8.61 1.25 -15.77
CA ARG A 1070 8.28 -0.18 -15.86
C ARG A 1070 7.48 -0.67 -14.66
N THR A 1071 6.40 -1.40 -14.93
CA THR A 1071 5.52 -1.98 -13.89
C THR A 1071 5.07 -3.39 -14.26
N ALA A 1072 4.68 -4.18 -13.26
CA ALA A 1072 4.29 -5.57 -13.44
C ALA A 1072 2.83 -5.71 -13.87
N MET A 1073 2.55 -5.64 -15.18
CA MET A 1073 1.27 -5.91 -15.85
C MET A 1073 0.03 -5.46 -15.04
N ASP A 1074 0.05 -4.24 -14.50
CA ASP A 1074 -1.04 -3.72 -13.69
C ASP A 1074 -1.32 -2.26 -14.07
N VAL A 1075 -2.58 -1.96 -14.37
CA VAL A 1075 -3.03 -0.64 -14.84
C VAL A 1075 -2.82 0.43 -13.78
N ASN A 1076 -3.09 0.11 -12.51
CA ASN A 1076 -2.98 1.04 -11.40
C ASN A 1076 -1.52 1.29 -11.03
N LEU A 1077 -0.69 0.25 -11.01
CA LEU A 1077 0.75 0.42 -10.79
C LEU A 1077 1.38 1.26 -11.89
N ALA A 1078 1.04 1.00 -13.16
CA ALA A 1078 1.54 1.79 -14.29
C ALA A 1078 1.16 3.28 -14.14
N LYS A 1079 -0.11 3.55 -13.81
CA LYS A 1079 -0.61 4.90 -13.53
C LYS A 1079 0.10 5.54 -12.34
N GLN A 1080 0.25 4.81 -11.24
CA GLN A 1080 0.91 5.28 -10.02
C GLN A 1080 2.37 5.64 -10.28
N LEU A 1081 3.13 4.78 -10.98
CA LEU A 1081 4.52 5.07 -11.31
C LEU A 1081 4.64 6.29 -12.24
N ASN A 1082 3.75 6.44 -13.22
CA ASN A 1082 3.74 7.63 -14.07
C ASN A 1082 3.43 8.90 -13.27
N ILE A 1083 2.50 8.85 -12.30
CA ILE A 1083 2.24 9.95 -11.37
C ILE A 1083 3.52 10.28 -10.61
N LEU A 1084 4.14 9.29 -9.97
CA LEU A 1084 5.37 9.46 -9.19
C LEU A 1084 6.52 10.08 -10.01
N VAL A 1085 6.73 9.62 -11.25
CA VAL A 1085 7.75 10.17 -12.14
C VAL A 1085 7.39 11.60 -12.58
N SER A 1086 6.12 11.87 -12.85
CA SER A 1086 5.67 13.21 -13.24
C SER A 1086 5.72 14.23 -12.10
N ASP A 1087 5.44 13.81 -10.86
CA ASP A 1087 5.46 14.64 -9.66
C ASP A 1087 6.90 15.08 -9.31
N MET A 1088 7.91 14.31 -9.73
CA MET A 1088 9.31 14.74 -9.67
C MET A 1088 9.63 15.91 -10.62
N GLY A 1089 8.69 16.30 -11.47
CA GLY A 1089 8.82 17.39 -12.42
C GLY A 1089 9.43 16.96 -13.76
N LEU A 1090 9.57 15.66 -14.02
CA LEU A 1090 9.92 15.20 -15.36
C LEU A 1090 8.77 15.53 -16.31
N PRO A 1091 9.02 16.25 -17.42
CA PRO A 1091 7.97 16.55 -18.38
C PRO A 1091 7.28 15.29 -18.88
N LEU A 1092 5.94 15.31 -18.97
CA LEU A 1092 5.16 14.16 -19.43
C LEU A 1092 5.59 13.67 -20.83
N ASP A 1093 6.11 14.57 -21.66
CA ASP A 1093 6.59 14.28 -23.00
C ASP A 1093 8.00 13.63 -23.00
N ASN A 1094 8.53 13.27 -21.82
CA ASN A 1094 9.79 12.54 -21.62
C ASN A 1094 9.59 11.15 -20.98
N ILE A 1095 8.35 10.65 -20.86
CA ILE A 1095 8.02 9.38 -20.18
C ILE A 1095 7.46 8.35 -21.16
N VAL A 1096 8.17 7.24 -21.36
CA VAL A 1096 7.64 6.07 -22.08
C VAL A 1096 7.24 5.01 -21.06
N MET A 1097 6.05 4.43 -21.19
CA MET A 1097 5.53 3.44 -20.25
C MET A 1097 5.86 2.02 -20.71
N ASP A 1098 6.30 1.16 -19.79
CA ASP A 1098 6.52 -0.27 -20.01
C ASP A 1098 5.67 -1.07 -19.01
N PRO A 1099 4.45 -1.49 -19.39
CA PRO A 1099 3.61 -2.31 -18.52
C PRO A 1099 4.09 -3.76 -18.42
N THR A 1100 5.26 -4.10 -18.99
CA THR A 1100 5.76 -5.46 -19.25
C THR A 1100 4.82 -6.29 -20.12
N THR A 1101 5.32 -7.43 -20.62
CA THR A 1101 4.52 -8.36 -21.42
C THR A 1101 4.95 -9.79 -21.15
N GLY A 1102 4.08 -10.76 -21.45
CA GLY A 1102 4.47 -12.15 -21.66
C GLY A 1102 4.77 -12.42 -23.13
N ALA A 1103 5.31 -13.61 -23.42
CA ALA A 1103 5.30 -14.17 -24.77
C ALA A 1103 3.98 -14.89 -25.01
N LEU A 1104 3.61 -15.10 -26.29
CA LEU A 1104 2.48 -15.97 -26.65
C LEU A 1104 2.54 -17.27 -25.82
N GLY A 1105 1.41 -17.66 -25.22
CA GLY A 1105 1.34 -18.69 -24.19
C GLY A 1105 1.04 -18.09 -22.81
N TYR A 1106 1.63 -18.66 -21.75
CA TYR A 1106 1.29 -18.30 -20.37
C TYR A 1106 1.53 -16.81 -20.05
N GLY A 1107 0.46 -16.10 -19.69
CA GLY A 1107 0.50 -14.71 -19.25
C GLY A 1107 0.42 -13.68 -20.38
N PHE A 1108 0.36 -14.11 -21.65
CA PHE A 1108 0.19 -13.21 -22.78
C PHE A 1108 -1.13 -12.45 -22.72
N GLU A 1109 -2.21 -13.16 -22.41
CA GLU A 1109 -3.56 -12.62 -22.37
C GLU A 1109 -3.66 -11.51 -21.30
N TYR A 1110 -2.99 -11.70 -20.16
CA TYR A 1110 -2.96 -10.70 -19.10
C TYR A 1110 -2.20 -9.44 -19.54
N GLY A 1111 -1.01 -9.58 -20.13
CA GLY A 1111 -0.25 -8.45 -20.67
C GLY A 1111 -1.01 -7.70 -21.77
N TYR A 1112 -1.62 -8.44 -22.71
CA TYR A 1112 -2.46 -7.89 -23.78
C TYR A 1112 -3.62 -7.08 -23.20
N SER A 1113 -4.39 -7.64 -22.25
CA SER A 1113 -5.54 -6.97 -21.65
C SER A 1113 -5.12 -5.73 -20.84
N VAL A 1114 -3.98 -5.75 -20.16
CA VAL A 1114 -3.47 -4.60 -19.41
C VAL A 1114 -3.11 -3.46 -20.36
N MET A 1115 -2.41 -3.75 -21.46
CA MET A 1115 -2.08 -2.78 -22.49
C MET A 1115 -3.33 -2.19 -23.14
N GLU A 1116 -4.30 -3.03 -23.49
CA GLU A 1116 -5.57 -2.59 -24.06
C GLU A 1116 -6.31 -1.65 -23.10
N ARG A 1117 -6.41 -2.02 -21.81
CA ARG A 1117 -7.04 -1.18 -20.78
C ARG A 1117 -6.32 0.14 -20.56
N LEU A 1118 -4.98 0.15 -20.56
CA LEU A 1118 -4.18 1.37 -20.49
C LEU A 1118 -4.45 2.28 -21.69
N ARG A 1119 -4.53 1.71 -22.90
CA ARG A 1119 -4.84 2.46 -24.12
C ARG A 1119 -6.27 3.00 -24.10
N ILE A 1120 -7.25 2.22 -23.67
CA ILE A 1120 -8.65 2.68 -23.53
C ILE A 1120 -8.74 3.81 -22.51
N ALA A 1121 -8.13 3.66 -21.33
CA ALA A 1121 -8.10 4.70 -20.30
C ALA A 1121 -7.48 6.01 -20.84
N ALA A 1122 -6.39 5.89 -21.61
CA ALA A 1122 -5.75 7.05 -22.24
C ALA A 1122 -6.69 7.78 -23.20
N LEU A 1123 -7.45 7.02 -24.01
CA LEU A 1123 -8.43 7.54 -24.97
C LEU A 1123 -9.71 8.05 -24.30
N GLN A 1124 -10.05 7.57 -23.11
CA GLN A 1124 -11.14 8.11 -22.27
C GLN A 1124 -10.75 9.39 -21.52
N GLY A 1125 -9.47 9.79 -21.57
CA GLY A 1125 -9.01 11.07 -21.04
C GLY A 1125 -8.19 11.00 -19.75
N ASP A 1126 -7.82 9.80 -19.29
CA ASP A 1126 -6.89 9.67 -18.16
C ASP A 1126 -5.48 10.09 -18.57
N LYS A 1127 -5.07 11.28 -18.15
CA LYS A 1127 -3.80 11.90 -18.54
C LYS A 1127 -2.57 11.08 -18.12
N MET A 1128 -2.68 10.24 -17.10
CA MET A 1128 -1.57 9.47 -16.53
C MET A 1128 -1.42 8.07 -17.14
N THR A 1129 -2.25 7.76 -18.13
CA THR A 1129 -2.09 6.58 -19.00
C THR A 1129 -1.84 6.98 -20.46
N GLN A 1130 -1.88 8.28 -20.79
CA GLN A 1130 -1.66 8.84 -22.14
C GLN A 1130 -0.20 8.79 -22.64
N PHE A 1131 0.61 7.88 -22.13
CA PHE A 1131 2.00 7.72 -22.56
C PHE A 1131 2.12 6.63 -23.65
N PRO A 1132 3.08 6.76 -24.58
CA PRO A 1132 3.43 5.67 -25.47
C PRO A 1132 3.90 4.44 -24.70
N MET A 1133 3.53 3.25 -25.17
CA MET A 1133 3.89 1.97 -24.57
C MET A 1133 5.06 1.30 -25.31
N MET A 1134 6.08 0.91 -24.57
CA MET A 1134 7.18 0.06 -25.01
C MET A 1134 7.10 -1.30 -24.32
N VAL A 1135 7.28 -2.39 -25.06
CA VAL A 1135 7.30 -3.75 -24.51
C VAL A 1135 8.44 -4.58 -25.11
N THR A 1136 8.88 -5.62 -24.39
CA THR A 1136 10.09 -6.41 -24.71
C THR A 1136 9.79 -7.88 -25.10
N PRO A 1137 8.98 -8.15 -26.13
CA PRO A 1137 8.62 -9.52 -26.48
C PRO A 1137 9.81 -10.37 -26.93
N GLY A 1138 10.92 -9.78 -27.38
CA GLY A 1138 12.15 -10.53 -27.67
C GLY A 1138 12.70 -11.23 -26.42
N GLU A 1139 12.78 -10.54 -25.27
CA GLU A 1139 13.23 -11.16 -24.03
C GLU A 1139 12.34 -12.33 -23.61
N GLU A 1140 11.04 -12.11 -23.68
CA GLU A 1140 10.02 -13.05 -23.25
C GLU A 1140 9.89 -14.25 -24.19
N CYS A 1141 9.93 -14.02 -25.49
CA CYS A 1141 9.81 -15.09 -26.46
C CYS A 1141 11.01 -16.00 -26.38
N TRP A 1142 12.23 -15.45 -26.31
CA TRP A 1142 13.46 -16.24 -26.38
C TRP A 1142 13.85 -16.95 -25.07
N LYS A 1143 13.10 -16.74 -23.97
CA LYS A 1143 13.15 -17.60 -22.78
C LYS A 1143 12.10 -18.72 -22.79
N ALA A 1144 11.06 -18.61 -23.63
CA ALA A 1144 10.00 -19.60 -23.75
C ALA A 1144 10.52 -20.91 -24.36
N LYS A 1145 9.89 -22.03 -23.98
CA LYS A 1145 10.33 -23.38 -24.40
C LYS A 1145 10.21 -23.53 -25.92
N GLU A 1146 9.19 -22.92 -26.49
CA GLU A 1146 8.82 -22.95 -27.90
C GLU A 1146 9.93 -22.37 -28.77
N SER A 1147 10.59 -21.30 -28.34
CA SER A 1147 11.69 -20.69 -29.09
C SER A 1147 13.07 -21.25 -28.69
N LYS A 1148 13.25 -21.72 -27.45
CA LYS A 1148 14.57 -22.05 -26.88
C LYS A 1148 14.97 -23.52 -27.07
N VAL A 1149 14.03 -24.46 -27.12
CA VAL A 1149 14.33 -25.89 -27.09
C VAL A 1149 14.28 -26.54 -28.48
N SER A 1150 15.42 -27.09 -28.92
CA SER A 1150 15.58 -27.75 -30.22
C SER A 1150 15.19 -29.23 -30.23
N GLU A 1151 15.41 -29.95 -29.12
CA GLU A 1151 15.26 -31.40 -29.02
C GLU A 1151 14.28 -31.81 -27.90
N GLY A 1152 13.70 -33.00 -27.99
CA GLY A 1152 12.77 -33.50 -26.97
C GLY A 1152 11.41 -32.80 -26.95
N VAL A 1153 11.06 -32.10 -28.03
CA VAL A 1153 9.75 -31.46 -28.25
C VAL A 1153 8.89 -32.32 -29.18
N PRO A 1154 7.54 -32.22 -29.12
CA PRO A 1154 6.65 -32.97 -29.99
C PRO A 1154 6.94 -32.71 -31.48
N GLU A 1155 6.86 -33.75 -32.33
CA GLU A 1155 7.07 -33.63 -33.78
C GLU A 1155 6.11 -32.61 -34.42
N ALA A 1156 4.90 -32.47 -33.86
CA ALA A 1156 3.89 -31.50 -34.30
C ALA A 1156 4.33 -30.03 -34.17
N TRP A 1157 5.32 -29.73 -33.34
CA TRP A 1157 5.86 -28.37 -33.20
C TRP A 1157 6.69 -27.93 -34.40
N GLY A 1158 7.01 -28.84 -35.31
CA GLY A 1158 7.70 -28.52 -36.56
C GLY A 1158 9.15 -28.05 -36.38
N ASP A 1159 9.65 -27.42 -37.43
CA ASP A 1159 11.03 -26.91 -37.50
C ASP A 1159 11.30 -25.85 -36.43
N TRP A 1160 12.42 -26.00 -35.73
CA TRP A 1160 12.73 -25.18 -34.57
C TRP A 1160 12.97 -23.71 -34.93
N GLU A 1161 13.75 -23.42 -35.97
CA GLU A 1161 14.02 -22.06 -36.42
C GLU A 1161 12.72 -21.38 -36.86
N THR A 1162 11.96 -22.06 -37.72
CA THR A 1162 10.67 -21.56 -38.19
C THR A 1162 9.72 -21.27 -37.03
N ARG A 1163 9.64 -22.17 -36.04
CA ARG A 1163 8.79 -22.00 -34.85
C ARG A 1163 9.25 -20.82 -33.98
N ALA A 1164 10.55 -20.72 -33.69
CA ALA A 1164 11.08 -19.64 -32.85
C ALA A 1164 10.82 -18.26 -33.48
N LEU A 1165 11.05 -18.12 -34.79
CA LEU A 1165 10.77 -16.91 -35.55
C LEU A 1165 9.28 -16.58 -35.57
N ALA A 1166 8.42 -17.58 -35.77
CA ALA A 1166 6.98 -17.39 -35.75
C ALA A 1166 6.49 -16.97 -34.36
N TRP A 1167 7.08 -17.49 -33.28
CA TRP A 1167 6.70 -17.16 -31.90
C TRP A 1167 6.96 -15.69 -31.56
N GLU A 1168 8.17 -15.22 -31.85
CA GLU A 1168 8.52 -13.80 -31.65
C GLU A 1168 7.70 -12.88 -32.55
N THR A 1169 7.54 -13.24 -33.83
CA THR A 1169 6.76 -12.44 -34.80
C THR A 1169 5.29 -12.35 -34.40
N ALA A 1170 4.65 -13.46 -34.04
CA ALA A 1170 3.24 -13.48 -33.67
C ALA A 1170 2.99 -12.69 -32.37
N THR A 1171 3.82 -12.91 -31.35
CA THR A 1171 3.78 -12.13 -30.10
C THR A 1171 3.87 -10.64 -30.38
N ALA A 1172 4.84 -10.23 -31.21
CA ALA A 1172 5.05 -8.83 -31.56
C ALA A 1172 3.83 -8.20 -32.26
N ILE A 1173 3.25 -8.89 -33.26
CA ILE A 1173 2.09 -8.38 -34.00
C ILE A 1173 0.89 -8.18 -33.07
N MET A 1174 0.57 -9.16 -32.23
CA MET A 1174 -0.55 -9.06 -31.29
C MET A 1174 -0.35 -7.93 -30.27
N LEU A 1175 0.87 -7.71 -29.77
CA LEU A 1175 1.14 -6.61 -28.84
C LEU A 1175 0.95 -5.23 -29.50
N VAL A 1176 1.28 -5.10 -30.77
CA VAL A 1176 1.00 -3.86 -31.51
C VAL A 1176 -0.50 -3.64 -31.67
N GLU A 1177 -1.27 -4.70 -31.94
CA GLU A 1177 -2.74 -4.61 -31.98
C GLU A 1177 -3.35 -4.20 -30.62
N SER A 1178 -2.72 -4.58 -29.50
CA SER A 1178 -3.15 -4.15 -28.15
C SER A 1178 -2.72 -2.73 -27.77
N GLY A 1179 -1.81 -2.11 -28.53
CA GLY A 1179 -1.40 -0.73 -28.32
C GLY A 1179 0.10 -0.49 -28.13
N ALA A 1180 0.98 -1.46 -28.36
CA ALA A 1180 2.42 -1.18 -28.33
C ALA A 1180 2.83 -0.15 -29.39
N ASP A 1181 3.49 0.92 -28.96
CA ASP A 1181 4.08 1.93 -29.84
C ASP A 1181 5.53 1.59 -30.17
N MET A 1182 6.18 0.80 -29.31
CA MET A 1182 7.54 0.30 -29.52
C MET A 1182 7.69 -1.16 -29.09
N LEU A 1183 8.30 -1.97 -29.95
CA LEU A 1183 8.62 -3.37 -29.69
C LEU A 1183 10.14 -3.57 -29.62
N VAL A 1184 10.64 -4.30 -28.62
CA VAL A 1184 12.04 -4.73 -28.57
C VAL A 1184 12.15 -6.21 -28.99
N LEU A 1185 12.83 -6.47 -30.11
CA LEU A 1185 13.01 -7.80 -30.71
C LEU A 1185 14.49 -8.22 -30.74
N ARG A 1186 14.75 -9.52 -30.88
CA ARG A 1186 16.11 -10.08 -30.89
C ARG A 1186 16.55 -10.66 -32.23
N HIS A 1187 15.64 -11.10 -33.10
CA HIS A 1187 16.02 -11.77 -34.36
C HIS A 1187 15.75 -10.92 -35.62
N PRO A 1188 16.73 -10.74 -36.54
CA PRO A 1188 16.59 -9.93 -37.76
C PRO A 1188 15.40 -10.32 -38.66
N GLU A 1189 15.16 -11.62 -38.84
CA GLU A 1189 14.03 -12.10 -39.64
C GLU A 1189 12.67 -11.80 -38.97
N SER A 1190 12.57 -11.86 -37.64
CA SER A 1190 11.36 -11.44 -36.92
C SER A 1190 11.12 -9.94 -37.09
N VAL A 1191 12.18 -9.13 -37.06
CA VAL A 1191 12.12 -7.68 -37.34
C VAL A 1191 11.55 -7.43 -38.73
N ARG A 1192 12.08 -8.10 -39.76
CA ARG A 1192 11.58 -7.96 -41.15
C ARG A 1192 10.09 -8.30 -41.25
N ARG A 1193 9.67 -9.45 -40.70
CA ARG A 1193 8.27 -9.91 -40.76
C ARG A 1193 7.32 -8.99 -40.00
N THR A 1194 7.73 -8.53 -38.82
CA THR A 1194 6.92 -7.63 -37.99
C THR A 1194 6.79 -6.26 -38.66
N LYS A 1195 7.85 -5.74 -39.30
CA LYS A 1195 7.78 -4.50 -40.09
C LYS A 1195 6.81 -4.61 -41.25
N GLU A 1196 6.87 -5.70 -42.02
CA GLU A 1196 5.92 -5.95 -43.12
C GLU A 1196 4.47 -5.97 -42.62
N ALA A 1197 4.20 -6.65 -41.49
CA ALA A 1197 2.87 -6.66 -40.89
C ALA A 1197 2.40 -5.26 -40.42
N ILE A 1198 3.28 -4.48 -39.79
CA ILE A 1198 2.97 -3.10 -39.38
C ILE A 1198 2.70 -2.22 -40.61
N GLU A 1199 3.48 -2.35 -41.69
CA GLU A 1199 3.26 -1.61 -42.93
C GLU A 1199 1.90 -1.95 -43.56
N ASP A 1200 1.51 -3.22 -43.56
CA ASP A 1200 0.22 -3.68 -44.04
C ASP A 1200 -0.94 -3.15 -43.18
N LEU A 1201 -0.84 -3.23 -41.84
CA LEU A 1201 -1.85 -2.72 -40.90
C LEU A 1201 -1.99 -1.18 -40.91
N MET A 1202 -0.91 -0.47 -41.26
CA MET A 1202 -0.93 0.98 -41.46
C MET A 1202 -1.46 1.39 -42.84
N GLY A 1203 -1.63 0.44 -43.77
CA GLY A 1203 -2.25 0.66 -45.08
C GLY A 1203 -3.73 1.03 -44.95
N LYS A 1204 -4.17 2.07 -45.69
CA LYS A 1204 -5.56 2.57 -45.69
C LYS A 1204 -6.39 2.02 -46.83
#